data_AF-A0A950QK38-F1
#
_entry.id   AF-A0A950QK38-F1
#
_cell.length_a   1.000
_cell.length_b   1.000
_cell.length_c   1.000
_cell.angle_alpha   90.00
_cell.angle_beta   90.00
_cell.angle_gamma   90.00
#
_symmetry.space_group_name_H-M   'P 1'
#
loop_
_entity.id
_entity.type
_entity.pdbx_description
1 polymer ?
#
loop_
_entity_poly.entity_id
_entity_poly.type
_entity_poly.pdbx_seq_one_letter_code
_entity_poly.pdbx_strand_id
1 'polypeptide(L)'
;VAPEILAGPLANFKANVDAGLITGPKQLAAVRELLDLHQYQLFQGFDLPGTNDARKQEFLNQLVTLDSYYPGGLKAYRAKVQQLVAESKANVNPLEGKKLKAPKGEELTGPADARFKELENIGLKNANKVAYALPAGGKGERLGVKDGIKPAVPLDLATERPYMQEFVETIVSIQQKSNELNRENIPAALTIMASPDNRDQMVALVSEPAVNQGLRVVELTGDKFEHPTVLVAGNPAAGTIYVLSQGKVPSVKDVNGNFFTEPGDKYRLASDPHGHIDIHQLIHLSGLDERFATEGRQHLIFIQDTNGPLRNSVLAGLGSSVANDLAFNFMVFTRKPKENYGLITEIQNPDGSVDARANVEYVNADRLLQSEGGDVAAPGSTDSPFPGNPNQYIARLAEYRTAAEHLGGLPELIAYKKLVDGTRTRVEGNSQDVVYRFPVEKVGVTKVDPRYFIFSPAKNTVAVAAKNESDKKPGEGMQTAEAAYYQGQRLRLQAAGVQVNVDGTPVKFHGVTVPVGALVSFDGYFGVTTDEIASKIGGNVSVSNNAALVLRGSGIRLENANINGALVVNAAPGGEVTITGDIANKSWALVGLTDAELVDTGVPEFLRIRGYKLVKNETAEFNITEPGRYVIDGNGLRRIGDQPISVRATTIVTAALTAILGLAIYLTFGSPVGIDAAAGFASLILTVLAGSTALFSILGTVIGAASVDVQKGTVLSDIKNEPEFNQALVSRVEDFAAGIKNGDKPLKVEIVPGILARADKANNTFYIGSGLLKNGSFVGNIVRQALLYAVLRHELVHFSPLQLPSTNFVFRAINEVIAWVGGSLAIFLFGFVLFGVAINRGDQSNLSRGIDQATVNLGRSVASFADGLRTALFDTSNTRGPSTPAFIEIRADELNLGQPVAAGAAEGALSNDEVFRRLLVELD
;
A
#
# COMPACT_ATOMS: atom_id res chain seq x y z
N VAL A 1 13.26 34.92 45.07
CA VAL A 1 12.01 35.71 45.16
C VAL A 1 12.05 36.54 46.44
N ALA A 2 11.68 37.82 46.39
CA ALA A 2 11.68 38.70 47.56
C ALA A 2 10.73 38.18 48.67
N PRO A 3 11.08 38.28 49.96
CA PRO A 3 10.25 37.76 51.06
C PRO A 3 8.81 38.27 51.04
N GLU A 4 8.58 39.52 50.64
CA GLU A 4 7.27 40.15 50.59
C GLU A 4 6.36 39.51 49.53
N ILE A 5 6.93 39.05 48.41
CA ILE A 5 6.19 38.36 47.35
C ILE A 5 5.79 36.95 47.82
N LEU A 6 6.68 36.26 48.54
CA LEU A 6 6.41 34.94 49.12
C LEU A 6 5.43 35.00 50.30
N ALA A 7 5.44 36.08 51.07
CA ALA A 7 4.53 36.30 52.19
C ALA A 7 3.16 36.88 51.77
N GLY A 8 3.07 37.43 50.55
CA GLY A 8 1.84 38.00 49.99
C GLY A 8 1.28 37.17 48.83
N PRO A 9 1.40 37.61 47.57
CA PRO A 9 0.74 36.97 46.42
C PRO A 9 1.06 35.48 46.20
N LEU A 10 2.19 34.98 46.68
CA LEU A 10 2.60 33.57 46.55
C LEU A 10 2.50 32.77 47.86
N ALA A 11 1.81 33.27 48.89
CA ALA A 11 1.73 32.60 50.20
C ALA A 11 1.24 31.16 50.11
N ASN A 12 0.17 30.91 49.36
CA ASN A 12 -0.36 29.55 49.16
C ASN A 12 0.63 28.67 48.38
N PHE A 13 1.26 29.21 47.35
CA PHE A 13 2.27 28.48 46.59
C PHE A 13 3.44 28.08 47.49
N LYS A 14 3.94 29.01 48.33
CA LYS A 14 4.98 28.72 49.33
C LYS A 14 4.54 27.61 50.30
N ALA A 15 3.32 27.67 50.81
CA ALA A 15 2.78 26.63 51.69
C ALA A 15 2.77 25.25 51.02
N ASN A 16 2.49 25.18 49.71
CA ASN A 16 2.60 23.94 48.94
C ASN A 16 4.04 23.44 48.80
N VAL A 17 5.00 24.33 48.58
CA VAL A 17 6.42 23.97 48.55
C VAL A 17 6.86 23.43 49.91
N ASP A 18 6.52 24.12 51.00
CA ASP A 18 6.85 23.70 52.38
C ASP A 18 6.20 22.36 52.75
N ALA A 19 4.98 22.11 52.25
CA ALA A 19 4.26 20.85 52.41
C ALA A 19 4.79 19.71 51.52
N GLY A 20 5.84 19.95 50.73
CA GLY A 20 6.45 18.92 49.88
C GLY A 20 5.65 18.60 48.62
N LEU A 21 4.84 19.53 48.10
CA LEU A 21 4.15 19.32 46.83
C LEU A 21 5.16 19.17 45.68
N ILE A 22 6.21 19.99 45.62
CA ILE A 22 7.22 19.88 44.57
C ILE A 22 8.29 18.87 45.02
N THR A 23 8.21 17.65 44.51
CA THR A 23 9.10 16.55 44.93
C THR A 23 10.17 16.22 43.89
N GLY A 24 9.92 16.49 42.61
CA GLY A 24 10.83 16.15 41.51
C GLY A 24 11.89 17.22 41.22
N PRO A 25 13.16 16.85 40.96
CA PRO A 25 14.21 17.82 40.62
C PRO A 25 13.91 18.60 39.33
N LYS A 26 13.26 17.97 38.33
CA LYS A 26 12.84 18.63 37.08
C LYS A 26 11.72 19.65 37.32
N GLN A 27 10.72 19.30 38.14
CA GLN A 27 9.64 20.22 38.52
C GLN A 27 10.21 21.44 39.25
N LEU A 28 11.13 21.21 40.19
CA LEU A 28 11.80 22.27 40.93
C LEU A 28 12.61 23.18 40.02
N ALA A 29 13.32 22.63 39.03
CA ALA A 29 14.07 23.41 38.04
C ALA A 29 13.15 24.30 37.21
N ALA A 30 12.10 23.74 36.61
CA ALA A 30 11.14 24.49 35.79
C ALA A 30 10.44 25.60 36.58
N VAL A 31 10.05 25.32 37.84
CA VAL A 31 9.45 26.32 38.73
C VAL A 31 10.44 27.43 39.06
N ARG A 32 11.68 27.10 39.45
CA ARG A 32 12.71 28.10 39.75
C ARG A 32 12.94 29.01 38.55
N GLU A 33 13.04 28.44 37.37
CA GLU A 33 13.21 29.18 36.12
C GLU A 33 12.06 30.17 35.88
N LEU A 34 10.81 29.74 36.06
CA LEU A 34 9.65 30.65 35.94
C LEU A 34 9.63 31.76 37.00
N LEU A 35 10.05 31.48 38.23
CA LEU A 35 10.17 32.48 39.28
C LEU A 35 11.28 33.50 38.99
N ASP A 36 12.40 33.05 38.40
CA ASP A 36 13.50 33.90 37.96
C ASP A 36 13.11 34.74 36.72
N LEU A 37 12.22 34.23 35.87
CA LEU A 37 11.60 34.96 34.77
C LEU A 37 10.44 35.87 35.20
N HIS A 38 10.22 36.02 36.51
CA HIS A 38 9.15 36.81 37.11
C HIS A 38 7.73 36.40 36.69
N GLN A 39 7.51 35.13 36.35
CA GLN A 39 6.20 34.57 35.97
C GLN A 39 5.34 34.23 37.20
N TYR A 40 5.30 35.10 38.20
CA TYR A 40 4.62 34.86 39.49
C TYR A 40 3.12 34.63 39.34
N GLN A 41 2.49 35.25 38.35
CA GLN A 41 1.06 35.16 38.10
C GLN A 41 0.58 33.72 37.88
N LEU A 42 1.45 32.82 37.43
CA LEU A 42 1.13 31.40 37.24
C LEU A 42 0.87 30.66 38.56
N PHE A 43 1.40 31.17 39.67
CA PHE A 43 1.36 30.51 40.97
C PHE A 43 0.46 31.22 41.99
N GLN A 44 0.03 32.46 41.72
CA GLN A 44 -0.81 33.27 42.62
C GLN A 44 -2.15 32.61 42.94
N GLY A 45 -2.72 31.85 42.00
CA GLY A 45 -4.01 31.20 42.16
C GLY A 45 -3.98 29.87 42.92
N PHE A 46 -2.82 29.39 43.38
CA PHE A 46 -2.70 28.08 44.01
C PHE A 46 -3.57 27.99 45.27
N ASP A 47 -4.28 26.87 45.42
CA ASP A 47 -5.00 26.51 46.64
C ASP A 47 -4.01 26.04 47.71
N LEU A 48 -4.41 26.09 48.99
CA LEU A 48 -3.62 25.55 50.09
C LEU A 48 -3.29 24.05 49.89
N PRO A 49 -2.24 23.53 50.57
CA PRO A 49 -1.93 22.10 50.56
C PRO A 49 -3.14 21.23 50.92
N GLY A 50 -3.28 20.07 50.29
CA GLY A 50 -4.42 19.16 50.47
C GLY A 50 -5.64 19.49 49.61
N THR A 51 -5.65 20.63 48.89
CA THR A 51 -6.73 21.01 47.98
C THR A 51 -6.24 21.00 46.53
N ASN A 52 -6.90 20.23 45.67
CA ASN A 52 -6.56 20.09 44.24
C ASN A 52 -5.10 19.66 43.99
N ASP A 53 -4.48 18.93 44.92
CA ASP A 53 -3.05 18.55 44.83
C ASP A 53 -2.72 17.77 43.55
N ALA A 54 -3.59 16.85 43.13
CA ALA A 54 -3.42 16.12 41.86
C ALA A 54 -3.34 17.06 40.65
N ARG A 55 -4.22 18.08 40.58
CA ARG A 55 -4.21 19.07 39.48
C ARG A 55 -2.96 19.96 39.55
N LYS A 56 -2.50 20.32 40.75
CA LYS A 56 -1.24 21.04 40.91
C LYS A 56 -0.04 20.19 40.45
N GLN A 57 -0.05 18.88 40.68
CA GLN A 57 0.96 17.96 40.14
C GLN A 57 0.91 17.89 38.61
N GLU A 58 -0.29 17.79 38.03
CA GLU A 58 -0.47 17.81 36.57
C GLU A 58 0.09 19.09 35.96
N PHE A 59 -0.17 20.25 36.58
CA PHE A 59 0.41 21.53 36.17
C PHE A 59 1.94 21.51 36.22
N LEU A 60 2.53 21.05 37.34
CA LEU A 60 3.99 20.98 37.50
C LEU A 60 4.62 20.02 36.48
N ASN A 61 3.97 18.91 36.18
CA ASN A 61 4.41 17.97 35.15
C ASN A 61 4.31 18.58 33.75
N GLN A 62 3.24 19.32 33.47
CA GLN A 62 3.10 20.06 32.21
C GLN A 62 4.26 21.05 32.01
N LEU A 63 4.68 21.75 33.06
CA LEU A 63 5.84 22.66 32.98
C LEU A 63 7.12 21.91 32.59
N VAL A 64 7.36 20.74 33.17
CA VAL A 64 8.52 19.91 32.82
C VAL A 64 8.47 19.47 31.36
N THR A 65 7.30 19.05 30.88
CA THR A 65 7.13 18.65 29.47
C THR A 65 7.44 19.82 28.53
N LEU A 66 6.86 21.00 28.78
CA LEU A 66 7.07 22.19 27.94
C LEU A 66 8.51 22.68 27.98
N ASP A 67 9.16 22.62 29.14
CA ASP A 67 10.57 22.95 29.31
C ASP A 67 11.49 22.00 28.56
N SER A 68 11.19 20.70 28.56
CA SER A 68 11.99 19.72 27.81
C SER A 68 11.79 19.77 26.30
N TYR A 69 10.66 20.30 25.83
CA TYR A 69 10.27 20.24 24.42
C TYR A 69 11.04 21.25 23.56
N TYR A 70 11.17 22.48 24.03
CA TYR A 70 11.82 23.55 23.27
C TYR A 70 13.34 23.61 23.57
N PRO A 71 14.22 23.71 22.56
CA PRO A 71 15.66 23.84 22.79
C PRO A 71 16.01 25.01 23.72
N GLY A 72 16.62 24.69 24.87
CA GLY A 72 16.98 25.68 25.89
C GLY A 72 15.84 26.06 26.86
N GLY A 73 14.72 25.35 26.82
CA GLY A 73 13.65 25.42 27.82
C GLY A 73 12.79 26.66 27.77
N LEU A 74 11.98 26.84 28.81
CA LEU A 74 11.01 27.92 28.93
C LEU A 74 11.67 29.31 28.87
N LYS A 75 12.89 29.45 29.41
CA LYS A 75 13.69 30.68 29.33
C LYS A 75 14.11 31.01 27.91
N ALA A 76 14.66 30.06 27.17
CA ALA A 76 15.07 30.30 25.78
C ALA A 76 13.84 30.62 24.92
N TYR A 77 12.74 29.90 25.13
CA TYR A 77 11.47 30.15 24.44
C TYR A 77 10.93 31.57 24.71
N ARG A 78 10.89 32.00 25.97
CA ARG A 78 10.46 33.37 26.31
C ARG A 78 11.38 34.42 25.72
N ALA A 79 12.69 34.20 25.76
CA ALA A 79 13.66 35.11 25.14
C ALA A 79 13.43 35.21 23.62
N LYS A 80 13.15 34.09 22.96
CA LYS A 80 12.78 34.05 21.53
C LYS A 80 11.50 34.84 21.25
N VAL A 81 10.45 34.68 22.07
CA VAL A 81 9.22 35.48 21.95
C VAL A 81 9.55 36.98 22.03
N GLN A 82 10.34 37.40 23.02
CA GLN A 82 10.71 38.81 23.19
C GLN A 82 11.54 39.34 22.02
N GLN A 83 12.47 38.53 21.51
CA GLN A 83 13.26 38.84 20.31
C GLN A 83 12.34 39.07 19.11
N LEU A 84 11.49 38.11 18.76
CA LEU A 84 10.61 38.19 17.59
C LEU A 84 9.61 39.34 17.69
N VAL A 85 9.13 39.64 18.90
CA VAL A 85 8.28 40.82 19.15
C VAL A 85 9.05 42.12 18.92
N ALA A 86 10.30 42.22 19.39
CA ALA A 86 11.14 43.40 19.18
C ALA A 86 11.46 43.61 17.68
N GLU A 87 11.82 42.53 16.97
CA GLU A 87 12.08 42.55 15.53
C GLU A 87 10.86 42.98 14.72
N SER A 88 9.68 42.45 15.08
CA SER A 88 8.42 42.84 14.42
C SER A 88 8.08 44.31 14.67
N LYS A 89 8.26 44.82 15.90
CA LYS A 89 8.08 46.25 16.23
C LYS A 89 9.02 47.16 15.44
N ALA A 90 10.27 46.75 15.30
CA ALA A 90 11.28 47.50 14.57
C ALA A 90 11.19 47.33 13.05
N ASN A 91 10.21 46.57 12.55
CA ASN A 91 10.08 46.21 11.14
C ASN A 91 11.38 45.65 10.53
N VAL A 92 12.16 44.90 11.31
CA VAL A 92 13.43 44.33 10.87
C VAL A 92 13.21 43.50 9.60
N ASN A 93 14.01 43.79 8.58
CA ASN A 93 14.03 43.03 7.35
C ASN A 93 15.08 41.90 7.49
N PRO A 94 14.66 40.62 7.61
CA PRO A 94 15.61 39.51 7.76
C PRO A 94 16.50 39.30 6.52
N LEU A 95 16.11 39.87 5.36
CA LEU A 95 16.83 39.78 4.09
C LEU A 95 17.41 41.15 3.70
N GLU A 96 17.68 42.03 4.66
CA GLU A 96 18.30 43.33 4.38
C GLU A 96 19.64 43.16 3.64
N GLY A 97 19.83 43.95 2.58
CA GLY A 97 20.99 43.86 1.69
C GLY A 97 20.98 42.68 0.73
N LYS A 98 20.02 41.75 0.83
CA LYS A 98 19.88 40.63 -0.12
C LYS A 98 19.08 41.05 -1.34
N LYS A 99 19.33 40.41 -2.47
CA LYS A 99 18.53 40.53 -3.70
C LYS A 99 17.69 39.28 -3.92
N LEU A 100 16.41 39.46 -4.26
CA LEU A 100 15.50 38.35 -4.55
C LEU A 100 15.33 38.18 -6.06
N LYS A 101 15.45 36.95 -6.54
CA LYS A 101 15.22 36.58 -7.95
C LYS A 101 14.27 35.40 -8.07
N ALA A 102 13.58 35.33 -9.20
CA ALA A 102 12.81 34.15 -9.56
C ALA A 102 13.76 32.94 -9.64
N PRO A 103 13.43 31.81 -8.98
CA PRO A 103 14.24 30.61 -9.04
C PRO A 103 14.16 29.99 -10.45
N LYS A 104 15.25 29.36 -10.90
CA LYS A 104 15.26 28.53 -12.11
C LYS A 104 14.90 27.09 -11.74
N GLY A 105 14.17 26.40 -12.61
CA GLY A 105 13.72 25.03 -12.36
C GLY A 105 13.06 24.39 -13.57
N GLU A 106 12.58 23.17 -13.39
CA GLU A 106 11.75 22.47 -14.37
C GLU A 106 10.38 23.14 -14.43
N GLU A 107 9.88 23.37 -15.65
CA GLU A 107 8.52 23.88 -15.88
C GLU A 107 7.74 22.87 -16.72
N LEU A 108 6.70 22.28 -16.12
CA LEU A 108 5.93 21.21 -16.74
C LEU A 108 4.50 21.69 -17.00
N THR A 109 3.99 21.47 -18.21
CA THR A 109 2.66 21.94 -18.64
C THR A 109 1.58 20.86 -18.59
N GLY A 110 1.70 19.93 -17.64
CA GLY A 110 0.70 18.90 -17.37
C GLY A 110 0.93 17.58 -18.13
N PRO A 111 -0.02 16.63 -18.09
CA PRO A 111 0.21 15.25 -18.51
C PRO A 111 0.37 15.05 -20.02
N ALA A 112 0.03 16.03 -20.85
CA ALA A 112 0.28 15.97 -22.29
C ALA A 112 1.74 16.29 -22.67
N ASP A 113 2.49 16.93 -21.79
CA ASP A 113 3.88 17.31 -22.00
C ASP A 113 4.80 16.06 -22.03
N ALA A 114 5.64 15.95 -23.06
CA ALA A 114 6.57 14.85 -23.21
C ALA A 114 7.61 14.82 -22.08
N ARG A 115 8.09 15.99 -21.62
CA ARG A 115 9.03 16.08 -20.51
C ARG A 115 8.36 15.63 -19.21
N PHE A 116 7.10 15.99 -19.00
CA PHE A 116 6.33 15.50 -17.87
C PHE A 116 6.22 13.97 -17.85
N LYS A 117 5.89 13.33 -18.97
CA LYS A 117 5.82 11.86 -19.07
C LYS A 117 7.17 11.18 -18.84
N GLU A 118 8.24 11.74 -19.40
CA GLU A 118 9.60 11.27 -19.16
C GLU A 118 9.92 11.27 -17.65
N LEU A 119 9.65 12.39 -16.97
CA LEU A 119 9.88 12.52 -15.54
C LEU A 119 8.94 11.63 -14.71
N GLU A 120 7.67 11.43 -15.11
CA GLU A 120 6.79 10.45 -14.47
C GLU A 120 7.40 9.04 -14.50
N ASN A 121 7.98 8.63 -15.64
CA ASN A 121 8.61 7.32 -15.79
C ASN A 121 9.90 7.19 -14.97
N ILE A 122 10.75 8.23 -14.95
CA ILE A 122 11.95 8.27 -14.08
C ILE A 122 11.53 8.22 -12.61
N GLY A 123 10.50 8.99 -12.23
CA GLY A 123 9.92 9.00 -10.90
C GLY A 123 9.41 7.62 -10.51
N LEU A 124 8.59 6.99 -11.35
CA LEU A 124 8.04 5.66 -11.10
C LEU A 124 9.15 4.63 -10.89
N LYS A 125 10.23 4.69 -11.67
CA LYS A 125 11.38 3.79 -11.48
C LYS A 125 12.08 3.97 -10.13
N ASN A 126 11.99 5.12 -9.48
CA ASN A 126 12.63 5.38 -8.19
C ASN A 126 11.63 5.44 -7.01
N ALA A 127 10.33 5.35 -7.29
CA ALA A 127 9.29 5.60 -6.30
C ALA A 127 9.22 4.54 -5.19
N ASN A 128 9.72 3.33 -5.42
CA ASN A 128 9.83 2.31 -4.37
C ASN A 128 10.91 2.62 -3.32
N LYS A 129 11.80 3.58 -3.58
CA LYS A 129 12.85 4.05 -2.66
C LYS A 129 12.45 5.33 -1.96
N VAL A 130 11.16 5.51 -1.69
CA VAL A 130 10.60 6.74 -1.11
C VAL A 130 9.88 6.45 0.20
N ALA A 131 10.01 7.36 1.17
CA ALA A 131 9.11 7.47 2.30
C ALA A 131 8.32 8.79 2.21
N TYR A 132 7.12 8.82 2.77
CA TYR A 132 6.24 9.98 2.75
C TYR A 132 6.07 10.56 4.15
N ALA A 133 5.91 11.87 4.25
CA ALA A 133 5.66 12.57 5.50
C ALA A 133 4.47 13.54 5.35
N LEU A 134 3.52 13.45 6.28
CA LEU A 134 2.29 14.24 6.31
C LEU A 134 2.18 15.00 7.64
N PRO A 135 2.46 16.31 7.67
CA PRO A 135 2.11 17.18 8.78
C PRO A 135 0.59 17.40 8.84
N ALA A 136 -0.08 16.72 9.77
CA ALA A 136 -1.54 16.74 9.95
C ALA A 136 -1.97 17.09 11.39
N GLY A 137 -1.20 17.91 12.10
CA GLY A 137 -1.47 18.27 13.49
C GLY A 137 -2.60 19.28 13.71
N GLY A 138 -3.15 19.87 12.64
CA GLY A 138 -4.20 20.90 12.71
C GLY A 138 -5.63 20.32 12.79
N LYS A 139 -6.54 21.08 13.43
CA LYS A 139 -7.99 20.82 13.36
C LYS A 139 -8.61 21.44 12.11
N GLY A 140 -9.79 20.93 11.72
CA GLY A 140 -10.54 21.42 10.55
C GLY A 140 -11.47 22.61 10.82
N GLU A 141 -11.37 23.27 11.98
CA GLU A 141 -12.30 24.31 12.41
C GLU A 141 -12.46 25.46 11.40
N ARG A 142 -11.36 25.94 10.80
CA ARG A 142 -11.39 27.00 9.76
C ARG A 142 -12.15 26.57 8.50
N LEU A 143 -12.12 25.28 8.16
CA LEU A 143 -12.87 24.71 7.05
C LEU A 143 -14.35 24.54 7.41
N GLY A 144 -14.70 24.62 8.70
CA GLY A 144 -16.04 24.36 9.22
C GLY A 144 -16.24 22.93 9.70
N VAL A 145 -15.17 22.15 9.85
CA VAL A 145 -15.19 20.79 10.42
C VAL A 145 -15.00 20.92 11.93
N LYS A 146 -16.07 20.77 12.70
CA LYS A 146 -16.07 21.07 14.15
C LYS A 146 -15.51 19.93 14.99
N ASP A 147 -15.98 18.71 14.72
CA ASP A 147 -15.70 17.53 15.55
C ASP A 147 -14.79 16.50 14.87
N GLY A 148 -14.12 16.90 13.78
CA GLY A 148 -13.30 15.99 12.96
C GLY A 148 -11.96 16.57 12.50
N ILE A 149 -11.18 15.70 11.89
CA ILE A 149 -9.89 16.03 11.26
C ILE A 149 -10.07 16.19 9.76
N LYS A 150 -9.33 17.13 9.16
CA LYS A 150 -9.43 17.39 7.71
C LYS A 150 -9.11 16.16 6.85
N PRO A 151 -8.12 15.30 7.19
CA PRO A 151 -7.86 14.12 6.36
C PRO A 151 -8.99 13.09 6.33
N ALA A 152 -9.95 13.15 7.27
CA ALA A 152 -11.15 12.32 7.28
C ALA A 152 -12.28 12.89 6.40
N VAL A 153 -12.18 14.13 5.93
CA VAL A 153 -13.18 14.72 5.04
C VAL A 153 -13.13 13.97 3.71
N PRO A 154 -14.28 13.51 3.17
CA PRO A 154 -14.35 12.96 1.83
C PRO A 154 -13.70 13.91 0.83
N LEU A 155 -12.77 13.43 -0.01
CA LEU A 155 -12.13 14.21 -1.07
C LEU A 155 -13.17 14.62 -2.14
N ASP A 156 -14.04 13.67 -2.49
CA ASP A 156 -15.01 13.79 -3.58
C ASP A 156 -16.31 13.03 -3.23
N LEU A 157 -17.47 13.47 -3.73
CA LEU A 157 -18.78 12.87 -3.45
C LEU A 157 -19.12 11.67 -4.34
N ALA A 158 -18.42 11.50 -5.46
CA ALA A 158 -18.58 10.34 -6.33
C ALA A 158 -18.15 9.06 -5.61
N THR A 159 -17.06 9.15 -4.85
CA THR A 159 -16.49 8.01 -4.11
C THR A 159 -16.67 8.06 -2.60
N GLU A 160 -16.89 9.26 -2.05
CA GLU A 160 -16.91 9.56 -0.62
C GLU A 160 -15.67 9.08 0.16
N ARG A 161 -14.55 8.80 -0.54
CA ARG A 161 -13.28 8.41 0.09
C ARG A 161 -12.64 9.61 0.78
N PRO A 162 -12.14 9.48 2.02
CA PRO A 162 -11.42 10.55 2.71
C PRO A 162 -10.10 10.89 2.00
N TYR A 163 -9.59 12.11 2.18
CA TYR A 163 -8.25 12.51 1.70
C TYR A 163 -7.17 11.50 2.09
N MET A 164 -7.22 11.00 3.34
CA MET A 164 -6.25 10.03 3.82
C MET A 164 -6.28 8.72 3.01
N GLN A 165 -7.46 8.23 2.63
CA GLN A 165 -7.57 7.03 1.81
C GLN A 165 -6.95 7.25 0.43
N GLU A 166 -7.22 8.40 -0.23
CA GLU A 166 -6.61 8.71 -1.53
C GLU A 166 -5.08 8.80 -1.43
N PHE A 167 -4.53 9.38 -0.36
CA PHE A 167 -3.09 9.44 -0.16
C PHE A 167 -2.46 8.06 0.04
N VAL A 168 -3.04 7.21 0.91
CA VAL A 168 -2.51 5.87 1.16
C VAL A 168 -2.64 4.99 -0.09
N GLU A 169 -3.79 5.01 -0.78
CA GLU A 169 -3.99 4.28 -2.04
C GLU A 169 -2.99 4.73 -3.12
N THR A 170 -2.74 6.03 -3.24
CA THR A 170 -1.72 6.57 -4.16
C THR A 170 -0.32 6.06 -3.81
N ILE A 171 0.07 6.11 -2.53
CA ILE A 171 1.38 5.65 -2.07
C ILE A 171 1.55 4.16 -2.32
N VAL A 172 0.55 3.34 -1.96
CA VAL A 172 0.61 1.87 -2.09
C VAL A 172 0.66 1.45 -3.56
N SER A 173 -0.21 2.02 -4.40
CA SER A 173 -0.23 1.69 -5.84
C SER A 173 1.08 2.09 -6.55
N ILE A 174 1.63 3.27 -6.24
CA ILE A 174 2.94 3.71 -6.75
C ILE A 174 4.05 2.75 -6.27
N GLN A 175 4.06 2.40 -4.99
CA GLN A 175 5.05 1.50 -4.40
C GLN A 175 5.03 0.13 -5.08
N GLN A 176 3.84 -0.47 -5.21
CA GLN A 176 3.66 -1.77 -5.87
C GLN A 176 4.15 -1.73 -7.31
N LYS A 177 3.72 -0.73 -8.08
CA LYS A 177 4.11 -0.60 -9.49
C LYS A 177 5.61 -0.41 -9.68
N SER A 178 6.24 0.40 -8.82
CA SER A 178 7.67 0.63 -8.82
C SER A 178 8.46 -0.62 -8.42
N ASN A 179 8.00 -1.36 -7.41
CA ASN A 179 8.56 -2.66 -7.01
C ASN A 179 8.48 -3.68 -8.15
N GLU A 180 7.34 -3.82 -8.82
CA GLU A 180 7.17 -4.68 -9.99
C GLU A 180 8.16 -4.33 -11.11
N LEU A 181 8.27 -3.04 -11.43
CA LEU A 181 9.18 -2.54 -12.46
C LEU A 181 10.64 -2.85 -12.15
N ASN A 182 11.05 -2.70 -10.88
CA ASN A 182 12.43 -2.93 -10.44
C ASN A 182 12.71 -4.38 -10.04
N ARG A 183 11.69 -5.23 -9.92
CA ARG A 183 11.77 -6.58 -9.31
C ARG A 183 12.33 -6.52 -7.88
N GLU A 184 11.95 -5.49 -7.15
CA GLU A 184 12.30 -5.26 -5.75
C GLU A 184 11.03 -5.43 -4.89
N ASN A 185 11.17 -5.45 -3.56
CA ASN A 185 10.05 -5.51 -2.64
C ASN A 185 10.31 -4.60 -1.42
N ILE A 186 10.50 -3.32 -1.69
CA ILE A 186 10.68 -2.32 -0.63
C ILE A 186 9.30 -1.99 -0.05
N PRO A 187 9.09 -2.01 1.28
CA PRO A 187 7.79 -1.68 1.87
C PRO A 187 7.48 -0.18 1.77
N ALA A 188 6.21 0.18 1.56
CA ALA A 188 5.75 1.57 1.64
C ALA A 188 5.96 2.14 3.05
N ALA A 189 6.20 3.45 3.15
CA ALA A 189 6.31 4.13 4.43
C ALA A 189 5.63 5.50 4.39
N LEU A 190 4.73 5.74 5.35
CA LEU A 190 4.07 7.02 5.57
C LEU A 190 4.21 7.42 7.03
N THR A 191 4.80 8.58 7.28
CA THR A 191 4.87 9.21 8.60
C THR A 191 3.82 10.29 8.71
N ILE A 192 2.99 10.25 9.74
CA ILE A 192 1.94 11.22 10.01
C ILE A 192 2.25 11.93 11.32
N MET A 193 2.38 13.25 11.25
CA MET A 193 2.38 14.10 12.45
C MET A 193 0.96 14.44 12.83
N ALA A 194 0.50 13.91 13.95
CA ALA A 194 -0.69 14.36 14.65
C ALA A 194 -0.33 15.42 15.69
N SER A 195 -1.33 15.89 16.42
CA SER A 195 -1.16 16.69 17.64
C SER A 195 -1.92 16.05 18.80
N PRO A 196 -1.66 16.47 20.06
CA PRO A 196 -2.38 15.92 21.21
C PRO A 196 -3.89 16.16 21.12
N ASP A 197 -4.32 17.12 20.31
CA ASP A 197 -5.72 17.49 20.15
C ASP A 197 -6.45 16.69 19.05
N ASN A 198 -5.73 15.93 18.21
CA ASN A 198 -6.32 15.19 17.09
C ASN A 198 -5.77 13.75 16.89
N ARG A 199 -4.79 13.35 17.69
CA ARG A 199 -4.10 12.05 17.61
C ARG A 199 -5.06 10.88 17.61
N ASP A 200 -6.00 10.82 18.55
CA ASP A 200 -6.89 9.67 18.69
C ASP A 200 -7.81 9.52 17.47
N GLN A 201 -8.29 10.64 16.91
CA GLN A 201 -9.07 10.66 15.66
C GLN A 201 -8.22 10.23 14.46
N MET A 202 -6.96 10.66 14.41
CA MET A 202 -6.02 10.26 13.36
C MET A 202 -5.76 8.75 13.42
N VAL A 203 -5.45 8.22 14.61
CA VAL A 203 -5.22 6.79 14.85
C VAL A 203 -6.45 5.99 14.44
N ALA A 204 -7.66 6.42 14.82
CA ALA A 204 -8.90 5.77 14.42
C ALA A 204 -9.04 5.72 12.89
N LEU A 205 -8.89 6.87 12.21
CA LEU A 205 -9.00 6.98 10.75
C LEU A 205 -8.01 6.05 10.04
N VAL A 206 -6.71 6.10 10.40
CA VAL A 206 -5.70 5.28 9.72
C VAL A 206 -5.73 3.83 10.15
N SER A 207 -6.50 3.44 11.16
CA SER A 207 -6.70 2.04 11.53
C SER A 207 -7.83 1.39 10.73
N GLU A 208 -8.67 2.16 10.04
CA GLU A 208 -9.72 1.64 9.19
C GLU A 208 -9.13 0.84 8.01
N PRO A 209 -9.60 -0.40 7.74
CA PRO A 209 -9.06 -1.22 6.64
C PRO A 209 -9.13 -0.56 5.27
N ALA A 210 -10.18 0.23 5.01
CA ALA A 210 -10.34 0.99 3.78
C ALA A 210 -9.30 2.12 3.64
N VAL A 211 -8.77 2.64 4.75
CA VAL A 211 -7.77 3.71 4.74
C VAL A 211 -6.36 3.14 4.75
N ASN A 212 -6.06 2.14 5.60
CA ASN A 212 -4.71 1.61 5.71
C ASN A 212 -4.29 0.72 4.55
N GLN A 213 -5.21 0.23 3.73
CA GLN A 213 -4.89 -0.59 2.55
C GLN A 213 -4.02 -1.82 2.90
N GLY A 214 -4.22 -2.40 4.08
CA GLY A 214 -3.47 -3.55 4.58
C GLY A 214 -2.07 -3.21 5.11
N LEU A 215 -1.69 -1.94 5.21
CA LEU A 215 -0.45 -1.52 5.84
C LEU A 215 -0.49 -1.73 7.36
N ARG A 216 0.68 -2.00 7.96
CA ARG A 216 0.82 -1.99 9.42
C ARG A 216 0.65 -0.56 9.94
N VAL A 217 -0.03 -0.38 11.07
CA VAL A 217 -0.15 0.94 11.73
C VAL A 217 0.60 0.90 13.04
N VAL A 218 1.54 1.82 13.21
CA VAL A 218 2.38 1.93 14.41
C VAL A 218 2.26 3.35 14.97
N GLU A 219 1.87 3.46 16.21
CA GLU A 219 2.02 4.70 16.97
C GLU A 219 3.38 4.68 17.68
N LEU A 220 4.13 5.78 17.58
CA LEU A 220 5.38 5.93 18.32
C LEU A 220 5.16 6.94 19.45
N THR A 221 5.42 6.50 20.68
CA THR A 221 5.21 7.28 21.91
C THR A 221 6.42 7.19 22.84
N GLY A 222 6.36 7.88 23.98
CA GLY A 222 7.46 7.93 24.94
C GLY A 222 8.47 9.05 24.65
N ASP A 223 9.41 9.23 25.57
CA ASP A 223 10.49 10.20 25.40
C ASP A 223 11.35 9.78 24.20
N LYS A 224 11.50 10.66 23.20
CA LYS A 224 12.14 10.34 21.91
C LYS A 224 11.48 9.19 21.11
N PHE A 225 10.21 8.90 21.36
CA PHE A 225 9.42 7.97 20.52
C PHE A 225 9.91 6.51 20.56
N GLU A 226 10.57 6.10 21.65
CA GLU A 226 11.15 4.77 21.84
C GLU A 226 10.14 3.65 22.17
N HIS A 227 8.85 3.99 22.35
CA HIS A 227 7.78 3.04 22.65
C HIS A 227 6.85 2.85 21.45
N PRO A 228 7.13 1.89 20.55
CA PRO A 228 6.25 1.57 19.43
C PRO A 228 5.05 0.73 19.89
N THR A 229 3.85 1.18 19.56
CA THR A 229 2.61 0.43 19.74
C THR A 229 2.05 0.04 18.37
N VAL A 230 1.92 -1.26 18.12
CA VAL A 230 1.28 -1.76 16.90
C VAL A 230 -0.23 -1.73 17.08
N LEU A 231 -0.88 -0.82 16.37
CA LEU A 231 -2.33 -0.62 16.43
C LEU A 231 -3.05 -1.55 15.44
N VAL A 232 -2.44 -1.76 14.27
CA VAL A 232 -2.91 -2.69 13.25
C VAL A 232 -1.72 -3.53 12.80
N ALA A 233 -1.84 -4.87 12.88
CA ALA A 233 -0.76 -5.78 12.52
C ALA A 233 -0.34 -5.63 11.03
N GLY A 234 -1.33 -5.52 10.14
CA GLY A 234 -1.14 -5.35 8.69
C GLY A 234 -0.21 -6.38 8.05
N ASN A 235 0.17 -6.12 6.79
CA ASN A 235 1.28 -6.82 6.14
C ASN A 235 2.54 -5.92 6.22
N PRO A 236 3.53 -6.22 7.08
CA PRO A 236 4.73 -5.41 7.20
C PRO A 236 5.58 -5.39 5.93
N ALA A 237 5.45 -6.40 5.05
CA ALA A 237 6.11 -6.40 3.75
C ALA A 237 5.45 -5.44 2.75
N ALA A 238 4.17 -5.10 2.94
CA ALA A 238 3.49 -4.08 2.14
C ALA A 238 3.90 -2.66 2.58
N GLY A 239 4.07 -2.44 3.89
CA GLY A 239 4.53 -1.16 4.41
C GLY A 239 4.03 -0.83 5.82
N THR A 240 4.32 0.38 6.28
CA THR A 240 3.92 0.87 7.60
C THR A 240 3.49 2.35 7.57
N ILE A 241 2.39 2.65 8.25
CA ILE A 241 1.97 3.99 8.64
C ILE A 241 2.47 4.24 10.07
N TYR A 242 3.29 5.27 10.25
CA TYR A 242 3.79 5.72 11.55
C TYR A 242 3.01 6.96 11.98
N VAL A 243 2.39 6.92 13.15
CA VAL A 243 1.73 8.08 13.76
C VAL A 243 2.59 8.58 14.90
N LEU A 244 2.98 9.85 14.84
CA LEU A 244 3.70 10.55 15.90
C LEU A 244 2.92 11.80 16.26
N SER A 245 2.84 12.12 17.56
CA SER A 245 2.24 13.38 17.99
C SER A 245 3.32 14.42 18.23
N GLN A 246 3.20 15.58 17.60
CA GLN A 246 3.98 16.76 17.99
C GLN A 246 3.65 17.16 19.44
N GLY A 247 4.57 17.86 20.07
CA GLY A 247 4.34 18.50 21.36
C GLY A 247 3.63 19.84 21.23
N LYS A 248 3.64 20.59 22.34
CA LYS A 248 3.13 21.97 22.39
C LYS A 248 4.21 22.88 22.95
N VAL A 249 4.09 24.16 22.64
CA VAL A 249 4.88 25.24 23.23
C VAL A 249 3.96 26.16 24.04
N PRO A 250 4.48 26.87 25.06
CA PRO A 250 3.69 27.82 25.82
C PRO A 250 3.09 28.92 24.94
N SER A 251 1.84 29.29 25.22
CA SER A 251 1.20 30.44 24.58
C SER A 251 1.45 31.73 25.37
N VAL A 252 1.44 32.85 24.67
CA VAL A 252 1.64 34.20 25.22
C VAL A 252 0.50 35.12 24.79
N LYS A 253 0.19 36.12 25.61
CA LYS A 253 -0.92 37.09 25.37
C LYS A 253 -0.47 38.54 25.37
N ASP A 254 0.80 38.80 25.66
CA ASP A 254 1.35 40.15 25.69
C ASP A 254 2.74 40.23 25.06
N VAL A 255 3.15 41.47 24.77
CA VAL A 255 4.43 41.80 24.14
C VAL A 255 5.65 41.53 25.03
N ASN A 256 5.45 41.22 26.31
CA ASN A 256 6.53 40.89 27.25
C ASN A 256 6.82 39.38 27.27
N GLY A 257 6.04 38.59 26.53
CA GLY A 257 6.17 37.14 26.48
C GLY A 257 5.76 36.47 27.79
N ASN A 258 4.79 37.03 28.52
CA ASN A 258 4.31 36.37 29.73
C ASN A 258 3.42 35.17 29.38
N PHE A 259 3.70 34.05 30.03
CA PHE A 259 2.87 32.87 29.96
C PHE A 259 1.61 33.06 30.83
N PHE A 260 0.57 32.30 30.52
CA PHE A 260 -0.70 32.36 31.24
C PHE A 260 -1.38 30.99 31.25
N THR A 261 -2.34 30.82 32.15
CA THR A 261 -3.15 29.60 32.25
C THR A 261 -4.43 29.72 31.42
N GLU A 262 -5.03 28.58 31.06
CA GLU A 262 -6.29 28.57 30.31
C GLU A 262 -7.41 29.30 31.08
N PRO A 263 -8.31 30.04 30.40
CA PRO A 263 -9.45 30.67 31.06
C PRO A 263 -10.31 29.64 31.80
N GLY A 264 -10.53 29.86 33.09
CA GLY A 264 -11.30 28.95 33.95
C GLY A 264 -10.51 27.76 34.49
N ASP A 265 -9.23 27.60 34.13
CA ASP A 265 -8.36 26.56 34.67
C ASP A 265 -6.98 27.10 35.09
N LYS A 266 -6.86 27.41 36.38
CA LYS A 266 -5.61 27.90 37.01
C LYS A 266 -4.50 26.85 37.15
N TYR A 267 -4.77 25.59 36.79
CA TYR A 267 -3.81 24.48 36.84
C TYR A 267 -3.49 23.92 35.45
N ARG A 268 -3.74 24.70 34.39
CA ARG A 268 -3.40 24.33 33.02
C ARG A 268 -2.73 25.50 32.32
N LEU A 269 -1.46 25.38 31.97
CA LEU A 269 -0.77 26.38 31.16
C LEU A 269 -1.35 26.39 29.75
N ALA A 270 -1.65 27.59 29.24
CA ALA A 270 -2.05 27.77 27.85
C ALA A 270 -0.88 27.36 26.95
N SER A 271 -1.13 26.47 26.00
CA SER A 271 -0.12 25.94 25.09
C SER A 271 -0.71 25.53 23.75
N ASP A 272 0.03 25.78 22.68
CA ASP A 272 -0.36 25.55 21.29
C ASP A 272 0.70 24.71 20.56
N PRO A 273 0.32 24.03 19.47
CA PRO A 273 1.26 23.58 18.45
C PRO A 273 2.34 24.61 18.05
N HIS A 274 3.59 24.15 17.98
CA HIS A 274 4.76 24.92 17.53
C HIS A 274 4.83 25.12 16.00
N GLY A 275 3.85 24.59 15.27
CA GLY A 275 3.83 24.65 13.80
C GLY A 275 4.26 23.32 13.19
N HIS A 276 4.35 23.29 11.86
CA HIS A 276 4.61 22.05 11.14
C HIS A 276 6.09 21.68 11.03
N ILE A 277 7.00 22.55 11.48
CA ILE A 277 8.45 22.28 11.55
C ILE A 277 8.80 21.05 12.39
N ASP A 278 7.99 20.75 13.40
CA ASP A 278 8.23 19.66 14.35
C ASP A 278 8.34 18.30 13.65
N ILE A 279 7.74 18.12 12.46
CA ILE A 279 7.82 16.87 11.70
C ILE A 279 9.26 16.41 11.48
N HIS A 280 10.21 17.34 11.33
CA HIS A 280 11.62 16.98 11.14
C HIS A 280 12.25 16.43 12.40
N GLN A 281 11.98 17.08 13.54
CA GLN A 281 12.43 16.63 14.84
C GLN A 281 11.79 15.28 15.20
N LEU A 282 10.50 15.10 14.90
CA LEU A 282 9.78 13.84 15.13
C LEU A 282 10.39 12.68 14.34
N ILE A 283 10.64 12.87 13.03
CA ILE A 283 11.26 11.85 12.18
C ILE A 283 12.66 11.48 12.69
N HIS A 284 13.45 12.48 13.06
CA HIS A 284 14.83 12.27 13.50
C HIS A 284 14.91 11.60 14.88
N LEU A 285 14.19 12.13 15.87
CA LEU A 285 14.23 11.59 17.24
C LEU A 285 13.68 10.17 17.33
N SER A 286 12.72 9.82 16.48
CA SER A 286 12.19 8.46 16.37
C SER A 286 13.10 7.48 15.63
N GLY A 287 14.22 7.96 15.04
CA GLY A 287 15.13 7.15 14.23
C GLY A 287 14.52 6.67 12.90
N LEU A 288 13.42 7.28 12.44
CA LEU A 288 12.74 6.86 11.22
C LEU A 288 13.58 7.17 9.98
N ASP A 289 14.29 8.28 9.95
CA ASP A 289 15.23 8.63 8.87
C ASP A 289 16.36 7.61 8.71
N GLU A 290 16.97 7.17 9.81
CA GLU A 290 17.95 6.09 9.83
C GLU A 290 17.33 4.76 9.37
N ARG A 291 16.18 4.41 9.94
CA ARG A 291 15.47 3.19 9.54
C ARG A 291 15.15 3.18 8.04
N PHE A 292 14.64 4.28 7.51
CA PHE A 292 14.32 4.40 6.10
C PHE A 292 15.54 4.21 5.22
N ALA A 293 16.70 4.74 5.62
CA ALA A 293 17.96 4.54 4.92
C ALA A 293 18.40 3.06 4.94
N THR A 294 18.30 2.38 6.09
CA THR A 294 18.63 0.95 6.21
C THR A 294 17.70 0.05 5.39
N GLU A 295 16.45 0.47 5.20
CA GLU A 295 15.47 -0.21 4.36
C GLU A 295 15.60 0.13 2.86
N GLY A 296 16.66 0.85 2.47
CA GLY A 296 17.00 1.13 1.07
C GLY A 296 16.26 2.33 0.45
N ARG A 297 15.56 3.14 1.25
CA ARG A 297 14.94 4.38 0.77
C ARG A 297 15.99 5.45 0.56
N GLN A 298 15.72 6.33 -0.39
CA GLN A 298 16.64 7.37 -0.87
C GLN A 298 16.03 8.77 -0.83
N HIS A 299 14.69 8.89 -0.76
CA HIS A 299 14.01 10.19 -0.72
C HIS A 299 12.88 10.21 0.32
N LEU A 300 12.61 11.41 0.82
CA LEU A 300 11.44 11.75 1.63
C LEU A 300 10.58 12.77 0.88
N ILE A 301 9.29 12.48 0.73
CA ILE A 301 8.32 13.39 0.12
C ILE A 301 7.38 13.93 1.20
N PHE A 302 7.35 15.25 1.33
CA PHE A 302 6.48 15.96 2.27
C PHE A 302 5.23 16.44 1.54
N ILE A 303 4.06 16.06 2.05
CA ILE A 303 2.74 16.36 1.48
C ILE A 303 1.90 17.16 2.49
N GLN A 304 0.65 17.56 2.17
CA GLN A 304 -0.21 18.35 3.07
C GLN A 304 -1.61 17.73 3.20
N ASP A 305 -2.27 18.00 4.33
CA ASP A 305 -3.51 17.36 4.81
C ASP A 305 -4.70 17.35 3.84
N THR A 306 -4.80 18.33 2.94
CA THR A 306 -5.98 18.60 2.11
C THR A 306 -5.65 18.97 0.67
N ASN A 307 -4.46 18.60 0.18
CA ASN A 307 -4.10 18.78 -1.24
C ASN A 307 -4.38 17.51 -2.05
N GLY A 308 -5.60 17.37 -2.56
CA GLY A 308 -6.08 16.18 -3.28
C GLY A 308 -5.29 15.78 -4.55
N PRO A 309 -4.72 16.71 -5.34
CA PRO A 309 -3.96 16.38 -6.55
C PRO A 309 -2.59 15.69 -6.35
N LEU A 310 -2.30 15.06 -5.20
CA LEU A 310 -0.99 14.43 -4.93
C LEU A 310 -0.52 13.49 -6.06
N ARG A 311 -1.39 12.56 -6.47
CA ARG A 311 -1.09 11.58 -7.53
C ARG A 311 -0.71 12.24 -8.85
N ASN A 312 -1.21 13.44 -9.10
CA ASN A 312 -1.05 14.10 -10.38
C ASN A 312 0.37 14.58 -10.64
N SER A 313 1.14 14.98 -9.63
CA SER A 313 2.46 15.62 -9.83
C SER A 313 3.63 14.91 -9.14
N VAL A 314 3.37 14.03 -8.16
CA VAL A 314 4.41 13.49 -7.28
C VAL A 314 5.49 12.71 -8.03
N LEU A 315 5.12 11.90 -9.04
CA LEU A 315 6.07 11.12 -9.84
C LEU A 315 6.95 12.03 -10.71
N ALA A 316 6.36 13.01 -11.41
CA ALA A 316 7.13 13.97 -12.20
C ALA A 316 8.09 14.80 -11.32
N GLY A 317 7.64 15.19 -10.12
CA GLY A 317 8.49 15.84 -9.12
C GLY A 317 9.68 15.00 -8.69
N LEU A 318 9.44 13.73 -8.36
CA LEU A 318 10.51 12.79 -8.00
C LEU A 318 11.45 12.54 -9.17
N GLY A 319 10.91 12.39 -10.38
CA GLY A 319 11.68 12.25 -11.60
C GLY A 319 12.60 13.45 -11.83
N SER A 320 12.10 14.67 -11.63
CA SER A 320 12.90 15.90 -11.69
C SER A 320 14.02 15.89 -10.67
N SER A 321 13.74 15.51 -9.42
CA SER A 321 14.76 15.42 -8.36
C SER A 321 15.89 14.46 -8.73
N VAL A 322 15.55 13.29 -9.31
CA VAL A 322 16.54 12.29 -9.72
C VAL A 322 17.29 12.74 -10.96
N ALA A 323 16.59 13.20 -12.00
CA ALA A 323 17.20 13.58 -13.28
C ALA A 323 18.16 14.77 -13.13
N ASN A 324 17.86 15.70 -12.23
CA ASN A 324 18.65 16.90 -11.99
C ASN A 324 19.58 16.80 -10.77
N ASP A 325 19.72 15.61 -10.17
CA ASP A 325 20.57 15.37 -9.00
C ASP A 325 20.35 16.40 -7.87
N LEU A 326 19.07 16.62 -7.52
CA LEU A 326 18.66 17.56 -6.47
C LEU A 326 18.66 16.89 -5.09
N ALA A 327 19.17 17.61 -4.09
CA ALA A 327 19.08 17.21 -2.68
C ALA A 327 17.77 17.68 -2.05
N PHE A 328 17.21 18.79 -2.55
CA PHE A 328 15.91 19.32 -2.13
C PHE A 328 15.19 19.88 -3.35
N ASN A 329 13.91 19.58 -3.52
CA ASN A 329 13.11 20.05 -4.66
C ASN A 329 11.77 20.58 -4.17
N PHE A 330 11.53 21.87 -4.40
CA PHE A 330 10.21 22.47 -4.17
C PHE A 330 9.27 22.13 -5.33
N MET A 331 8.13 21.55 -5.00
CA MET A 331 7.01 21.42 -5.93
C MET A 331 6.21 22.72 -5.88
N VAL A 332 6.04 23.42 -7.00
CA VAL A 332 5.44 24.76 -7.02
C VAL A 332 4.37 24.92 -8.11
N PHE A 333 3.57 25.97 -7.98
CA PHE A 333 2.53 26.32 -8.96
C PHE A 333 2.65 27.77 -9.42
N THR A 334 2.01 28.10 -10.55
CA THR A 334 1.92 29.48 -11.02
C THR A 334 1.05 30.34 -10.08
N ARG A 335 1.66 31.36 -9.48
CA ARG A 335 1.07 32.24 -8.46
C ARG A 335 0.67 33.58 -9.06
N LYS A 336 -0.44 34.17 -8.60
CA LYS A 336 -0.75 35.58 -8.89
C LYS A 336 -0.11 36.51 -7.84
N PRO A 337 0.29 37.74 -8.21
CA PRO A 337 0.79 38.70 -7.25
C PRO A 337 -0.21 38.95 -6.11
N LYS A 338 0.29 39.18 -4.89
CA LYS A 338 -0.48 39.42 -3.66
C LYS A 338 -1.39 38.27 -3.23
N GLU A 339 -1.21 37.08 -3.79
CA GLU A 339 -1.81 35.88 -3.24
C GLU A 339 -1.22 35.55 -1.87
N ASN A 340 -2.07 35.01 -0.98
CA ASN A 340 -1.69 34.62 0.38
C ASN A 340 -0.92 33.29 0.42
N TYR A 341 0.10 33.19 -0.41
CA TYR A 341 1.00 32.05 -0.54
C TYR A 341 2.44 32.51 -0.55
N GLY A 342 3.27 31.80 0.21
CA GLY A 342 4.71 31.99 0.18
C GLY A 342 5.27 31.84 -1.23
N LEU A 343 6.33 32.57 -1.49
CA LEU A 343 6.98 32.70 -2.79
C LEU A 343 8.30 31.94 -2.71
N ILE A 344 8.56 31.01 -3.62
CA ILE A 344 9.90 30.43 -3.70
C ILE A 344 10.80 31.43 -4.42
N THR A 345 11.92 31.76 -3.80
CA THR A 345 12.86 32.78 -4.26
C THR A 345 14.29 32.25 -4.28
N GLU A 346 15.11 32.76 -5.19
CA GLU A 346 16.56 32.73 -5.07
C GLU A 346 17.02 33.99 -4.34
N ILE A 347 17.57 33.83 -3.15
CA ILE A 347 18.08 34.89 -2.28
C ILE A 347 19.57 35.04 -2.55
N GLN A 348 19.99 36.22 -2.98
CA GLN A 348 21.38 36.50 -3.35
C GLN A 348 22.02 37.52 -2.42
N ASN A 349 23.31 37.34 -2.15
CA ASN A 349 24.15 38.34 -1.50
C ASN A 349 24.44 39.53 -2.43
N PRO A 350 24.91 40.68 -1.90
CA PRO A 350 25.30 41.83 -2.71
C PRO A 350 26.32 41.53 -3.82
N ASP A 351 27.20 40.55 -3.60
CA ASP A 351 28.22 40.10 -4.57
C ASP A 351 27.66 39.17 -5.67
N GLY A 352 26.36 38.83 -5.60
CA GLY A 352 25.67 37.98 -6.55
C GLY A 352 25.71 36.49 -6.23
N SER A 353 26.44 36.06 -5.19
CA SER A 353 26.43 34.68 -4.70
C SER A 353 25.04 34.30 -4.16
N VAL A 354 24.61 33.05 -4.38
CA VAL A 354 23.32 32.56 -3.90
C VAL A 354 23.45 32.15 -2.44
N ASP A 355 22.71 32.84 -1.58
CA ASP A 355 22.66 32.59 -0.14
C ASP A 355 21.72 31.43 0.18
N ALA A 356 20.53 31.44 -0.41
CA ALA A 356 19.54 30.39 -0.23
C ALA A 356 18.55 30.36 -1.39
N ARG A 357 17.92 29.20 -1.58
CA ARG A 357 16.68 29.05 -2.37
C ARG A 357 15.60 28.63 -1.42
N ALA A 358 14.73 29.56 -1.05
CA ALA A 358 13.82 29.36 0.07
C ALA A 358 12.50 30.08 -0.12
N ASN A 359 11.55 29.68 0.72
CA ASN A 359 10.24 30.28 0.82
C ASN A 359 10.33 31.65 1.52
N VAL A 360 9.75 32.66 0.90
CA VAL A 360 9.48 33.96 1.51
C VAL A 360 7.98 34.06 1.78
N GLU A 361 7.60 34.25 3.04
CA GLU A 361 6.20 34.36 3.42
C GLU A 361 5.51 35.58 2.78
N TYR A 362 4.28 35.38 2.29
CA TYR A 362 3.51 36.40 1.57
C TYR A 362 3.30 37.68 2.38
N VAL A 363 3.17 37.56 3.71
CA VAL A 363 3.01 38.72 4.62
C VAL A 363 4.23 39.65 4.60
N ASN A 364 5.39 39.14 4.20
CA ASN A 364 6.62 39.90 4.05
C ASN A 364 6.92 40.26 2.60
N ALA A 365 6.26 39.65 1.61
CA ALA A 365 6.63 39.73 0.20
C ALA A 365 6.71 41.17 -0.33
N ASP A 366 5.65 41.97 -0.17
CA ASP A 366 5.62 43.37 -0.63
C ASP A 366 6.76 44.20 -0.01
N ARG A 367 7.07 43.97 1.27
CA ARG A 367 8.15 44.67 1.98
C ARG A 367 9.52 44.22 1.48
N LEU A 368 9.70 42.93 1.23
CA LEU A 368 10.99 42.35 0.83
C LEU A 368 11.31 42.58 -0.65
N LEU A 369 10.29 42.74 -1.49
CA LEU A 369 10.41 42.94 -2.94
C LEU A 369 10.35 44.42 -3.34
N GLN A 370 10.46 45.37 -2.41
CA GLN A 370 10.35 46.80 -2.72
C GLN A 370 11.35 47.27 -3.79
N SER A 371 12.58 46.75 -3.78
CA SER A 371 13.59 47.04 -4.81
C SER A 371 13.21 46.55 -6.20
N GLU A 372 12.33 45.56 -6.29
CA GLU A 372 11.79 44.96 -7.52
C GLU A 372 10.38 45.52 -7.86
N GLY A 373 9.93 46.57 -7.15
CA GLY A 373 8.61 47.19 -7.35
C GLY A 373 7.46 46.61 -6.52
N GLY A 374 7.77 45.73 -5.56
CA GLY A 374 6.81 45.03 -4.71
C GLY A 374 6.43 43.65 -5.24
N ASP A 375 5.39 43.03 -4.68
CA ASP A 375 4.82 41.78 -5.17
C ASP A 375 3.91 42.09 -6.38
N VAL A 376 4.53 42.14 -7.56
CA VAL A 376 3.91 42.52 -8.84
C VAL A 376 4.06 41.43 -9.90
N ALA A 377 3.29 41.54 -10.98
CA ALA A 377 3.34 40.59 -12.08
C ALA A 377 4.65 40.70 -12.88
N ALA A 378 5.06 39.60 -13.50
CA ALA A 378 6.18 39.58 -14.42
C ALA A 378 5.88 40.44 -15.67
N PRO A 379 6.89 41.07 -16.30
CA PRO A 379 6.68 41.86 -17.50
C PRO A 379 5.95 41.08 -18.60
N GLY A 380 4.84 41.63 -19.09
CA GLY A 380 4.01 40.99 -20.13
C GLY A 380 3.14 39.81 -19.66
N SER A 381 3.07 39.54 -18.35
CA SER A 381 2.24 38.50 -17.76
C SER A 381 1.26 39.06 -16.72
N THR A 382 0.26 38.26 -16.35
CA THR A 382 -0.60 38.51 -15.18
C THR A 382 -0.13 37.73 -13.95
N ASP A 383 0.88 36.88 -14.10
CA ASP A 383 1.43 36.00 -13.07
C ASP A 383 2.62 36.62 -12.37
N SER A 384 2.83 36.22 -11.11
CA SER A 384 4.03 36.53 -10.34
C SER A 384 5.25 35.86 -10.99
N PRO A 385 6.41 36.53 -11.07
CA PRO A 385 7.65 35.88 -11.51
C PRO A 385 8.15 34.84 -10.49
N PHE A 386 7.70 34.95 -9.24
CA PHE A 386 7.99 33.97 -8.19
C PHE A 386 6.85 32.98 -8.05
N PRO A 387 7.12 31.66 -8.15
CA PRO A 387 6.09 30.64 -8.07
C PRO A 387 5.61 30.47 -6.62
N GLY A 388 4.37 30.00 -6.47
CA GLY A 388 3.75 29.80 -5.18
C GLY A 388 4.17 28.48 -4.54
N ASN A 389 4.38 28.51 -3.23
CA ASN A 389 4.72 27.35 -2.43
C ASN A 389 3.45 26.65 -1.89
N PRO A 390 3.11 25.44 -2.36
CA PRO A 390 2.02 24.63 -1.82
C PRO A 390 2.42 23.89 -0.52
N ASN A 391 3.68 24.05 -0.08
CA ASN A 391 4.32 23.30 0.99
C ASN A 391 4.43 21.79 0.71
N GLN A 392 4.75 21.46 -0.55
CA GLN A 392 5.08 20.10 -1.00
C GLN A 392 6.52 20.11 -1.53
N TYR A 393 7.34 19.18 -1.05
CA TYR A 393 8.75 19.13 -1.43
C TYR A 393 9.32 17.73 -1.26
N ILE A 394 10.45 17.49 -1.93
CA ILE A 394 11.15 16.21 -1.98
C ILE A 394 12.57 16.45 -1.48
N ALA A 395 12.97 15.71 -0.44
CA ALA A 395 14.31 15.76 0.10
C ALA A 395 15.02 14.42 -0.16
N ARG A 396 16.28 14.47 -0.58
CA ARG A 396 17.13 13.29 -0.61
C ARG A 396 17.49 12.90 0.82
N LEU A 397 17.32 11.63 1.15
CA LEU A 397 17.37 11.13 2.51
C LEU A 397 18.78 11.27 3.12
N ALA A 398 19.84 11.12 2.33
CA ALA A 398 21.22 11.24 2.83
C ALA A 398 21.50 12.65 3.38
N GLU A 399 21.19 13.68 2.60
CA GLU A 399 21.34 15.08 2.97
C GLU A 399 20.32 15.48 4.05
N TYR A 400 19.10 14.94 3.98
CA TYR A 400 18.08 15.15 5.01
C TYR A 400 18.54 14.70 6.39
N ARG A 401 19.21 13.54 6.51
CA ARG A 401 19.72 13.06 7.80
C ARG A 401 20.75 14.03 8.40
N THR A 402 21.65 14.54 7.58
CA THR A 402 22.64 15.56 7.99
C THR A 402 21.95 16.86 8.42
N ALA A 403 20.92 17.27 7.66
CA ALA A 403 20.10 18.44 7.98
C ALA A 403 19.33 18.27 9.30
N ALA A 404 18.81 17.08 9.57
CA ALA A 404 18.00 16.76 10.74
C ALA A 404 18.80 16.75 12.05
N GLU A 405 20.10 16.49 12.00
CA GLU A 405 21.01 16.66 13.15
C GLU A 405 21.15 18.14 13.58
N HIS A 406 20.87 19.08 12.66
CA HIS A 406 21.16 20.51 12.81
C HIS A 406 19.90 21.39 12.65
N LEU A 407 18.76 20.95 13.16
CA LEU A 407 17.49 21.71 13.06
C LEU A 407 17.45 23.00 13.91
N GLY A 408 18.37 23.16 14.86
CA GLY A 408 18.47 24.36 15.69
C GLY A 408 18.74 25.62 14.85
N GLY A 409 18.12 26.75 15.22
CA GLY A 409 18.33 28.04 14.54
C GLY A 409 17.68 28.16 13.15
N LEU A 410 16.70 27.31 12.83
CA LEU A 410 15.81 27.53 11.70
C LEU A 410 14.93 28.78 11.94
N PRO A 411 14.45 29.43 10.88
CA PRO A 411 13.54 30.57 11.00
C PRO A 411 12.29 30.24 11.83
N GLU A 412 11.96 31.17 12.73
CA GLU A 412 10.77 31.13 13.57
C GLU A 412 10.05 32.48 13.48
N LEU A 413 8.74 32.46 13.68
CA LEU A 413 7.89 33.64 13.56
C LEU A 413 6.87 33.70 14.70
N ILE A 414 6.35 34.91 14.94
CA ILE A 414 5.27 35.15 15.88
C ILE A 414 4.26 36.12 15.29
N ALA A 415 2.97 35.88 15.51
CA ALA A 415 1.91 36.76 15.05
C ALA A 415 1.82 38.01 15.95
N TYR A 416 2.77 38.94 15.83
CA TYR A 416 2.88 40.14 16.67
C TYR A 416 1.56 40.94 16.79
N LYS A 417 0.80 41.10 15.70
CA LYS A 417 -0.50 41.79 15.73
C LYS A 417 -1.47 41.19 16.75
N LYS A 418 -1.49 39.86 16.89
CA LYS A 418 -2.34 39.18 17.87
C LYS A 418 -2.00 39.58 19.31
N LEU A 419 -0.71 39.76 19.62
CA LEU A 419 -0.26 40.21 20.95
C LEU A 419 -0.67 41.65 21.25
N VAL A 420 -0.62 42.53 20.25
CA VAL A 420 -1.05 43.93 20.40
C VAL A 420 -2.55 43.99 20.69
N ASP A 421 -3.33 43.16 20.01
CA ASP A 421 -4.78 43.06 20.23
C ASP A 421 -5.14 42.30 21.53
N GLY A 422 -4.14 41.87 22.32
CA GLY A 422 -4.32 41.12 23.56
C GLY A 422 -4.80 39.68 23.34
N THR A 423 -4.73 39.18 22.11
CA THR A 423 -5.11 37.81 21.75
C THR A 423 -3.93 36.84 21.87
N ARG A 424 -4.26 35.58 22.19
CA ARG A 424 -3.29 34.49 22.34
C ARG A 424 -2.50 34.22 21.05
N THR A 425 -1.19 34.03 21.18
CA THR A 425 -0.32 33.49 20.12
C THR A 425 0.86 32.70 20.71
N ARG A 426 1.76 32.22 19.86
CA ARG A 426 2.96 31.42 20.17
C ARG A 426 4.00 31.53 19.06
N VAL A 427 5.22 31.10 19.31
CA VAL A 427 6.27 30.96 18.29
C VAL A 427 5.92 29.82 17.34
N GLU A 428 6.14 30.01 16.05
CA GLU A 428 5.93 29.01 15.01
C GLU A 428 7.19 28.82 14.17
N GLY A 429 7.43 27.57 13.74
CA GLY A 429 8.32 27.29 12.62
C GLY A 429 7.59 26.62 11.46
N ASN A 430 8.15 26.80 10.26
CA ASN A 430 7.65 26.19 9.04
C ASN A 430 8.51 24.99 8.61
N SER A 431 7.88 23.89 8.22
CA SER A 431 8.56 22.68 7.75
C SER A 431 9.42 22.93 6.51
N GLN A 432 8.97 23.74 5.55
CA GLN A 432 9.78 24.04 4.36
C GLN A 432 11.12 24.71 4.67
N ASP A 433 11.26 25.35 5.84
CA ASP A 433 12.49 26.07 6.19
C ASP A 433 13.65 25.11 6.52
N VAL A 434 13.40 23.80 6.63
CA VAL A 434 14.48 22.80 6.67
C VAL A 434 15.44 22.92 5.48
N VAL A 435 15.00 23.52 4.36
CA VAL A 435 15.85 23.80 3.19
C VAL A 435 17.12 24.60 3.52
N TYR A 436 17.11 25.42 4.58
CA TYR A 436 18.30 26.17 5.04
C TYR A 436 19.41 25.28 5.62
N ARG A 437 19.20 23.96 5.65
CA ARG A 437 20.20 22.95 6.03
C ARG A 437 20.66 22.09 4.86
N PHE A 438 20.22 22.41 3.64
CA PHE A 438 20.63 21.73 2.41
C PHE A 438 21.66 22.54 1.63
N PRO A 439 22.52 21.90 0.82
CA PRO A 439 23.44 22.59 -0.08
C PRO A 439 22.66 23.40 -1.12
N VAL A 440 22.86 24.72 -1.16
CA VAL A 440 22.05 25.66 -1.94
C VAL A 440 22.05 25.37 -3.44
N GLU A 441 23.18 24.90 -3.97
CA GLU A 441 23.36 24.51 -5.38
C GLU A 441 22.56 23.26 -5.76
N LYS A 442 22.18 22.45 -4.76
CA LYS A 442 21.37 21.23 -4.89
C LYS A 442 19.89 21.44 -4.54
N VAL A 443 19.48 22.67 -4.24
CA VAL A 443 18.07 23.04 -4.07
C VAL A 443 17.49 23.43 -5.43
N GLY A 444 16.47 22.69 -5.89
CA GLY A 444 15.77 22.94 -7.15
C GLY A 444 14.29 23.24 -6.97
N VAL A 445 13.64 23.54 -8.09
CA VAL A 445 12.21 23.86 -8.17
C VAL A 445 11.61 23.11 -9.36
N THR A 446 10.44 22.51 -9.16
CA THR A 446 9.64 21.89 -10.22
C THR A 446 8.26 22.52 -10.22
N LYS A 447 8.00 23.35 -11.23
CA LYS A 447 6.71 23.99 -11.45
C LYS A 447 5.82 23.07 -12.27
N VAL A 448 4.60 22.84 -11.81
CA VAL A 448 3.59 22.06 -12.54
C VAL A 448 2.37 22.93 -12.79
N ASP A 449 2.01 23.07 -14.05
CA ASP A 449 0.80 23.73 -14.50
C ASP A 449 -0.13 22.73 -15.23
N PRO A 450 -1.45 22.98 -15.26
CA PRO A 450 -2.14 24.08 -14.60
C PRO A 450 -2.22 23.92 -13.07
N ARG A 451 -2.36 25.03 -12.34
CA ARG A 451 -2.40 25.05 -10.86
C ARG A 451 -3.27 23.96 -10.23
N TYR A 452 -4.49 23.75 -10.72
CA TYR A 452 -5.43 22.77 -10.15
C TYR A 452 -4.91 21.33 -10.23
N PHE A 453 -3.93 21.06 -11.11
CA PHE A 453 -3.32 19.76 -11.30
C PHE A 453 -2.31 19.41 -10.21
N ILE A 454 -1.75 20.40 -9.52
CA ILE A 454 -0.78 20.20 -8.43
C ILE A 454 -1.28 20.71 -7.08
N PHE A 455 -2.13 21.74 -7.08
CA PHE A 455 -2.49 22.48 -5.88
C PHE A 455 -3.95 22.91 -5.87
N SER A 456 -4.73 22.27 -5.00
CA SER A 456 -6.12 22.65 -4.72
C SER A 456 -6.50 22.31 -3.28
N PRO A 457 -6.10 23.15 -2.30
CA PRO A 457 -6.37 22.88 -0.90
C PRO A 457 -7.81 23.21 -0.51
N ALA A 458 -8.31 22.55 0.54
CA ALA A 458 -9.55 22.91 1.22
C ALA A 458 -9.27 23.53 2.60
N LYS A 459 -9.40 24.85 2.71
CA LYS A 459 -9.03 25.62 3.91
C LYS A 459 -10.12 26.56 4.42
N ASN A 460 -11.07 26.95 3.57
CA ASN A 460 -12.04 27.99 3.86
C ASN A 460 -13.47 27.43 3.87
N THR A 461 -14.31 27.95 4.77
CA THR A 461 -15.76 27.70 4.72
C THR A 461 -16.37 28.21 3.41
N VAL A 462 -17.57 27.74 3.06
CA VAL A 462 -18.35 28.21 1.90
C VAL A 462 -18.44 29.74 1.85
N ALA A 463 -18.76 30.38 2.99
CA ALA A 463 -18.90 31.84 3.07
C ALA A 463 -17.57 32.57 2.83
N VAL A 464 -16.46 32.07 3.38
CA VAL A 464 -15.13 32.66 3.17
C VAL A 464 -14.68 32.45 1.72
N ALA A 465 -14.95 31.28 1.13
CA ALA A 465 -14.65 30.99 -0.27
C ALA A 465 -15.42 31.93 -1.21
N ALA A 466 -16.72 32.15 -0.96
CA ALA A 466 -17.54 33.09 -1.72
C ALA A 466 -17.02 34.54 -1.61
N LYS A 467 -16.63 34.95 -0.39
CA LYS A 467 -16.02 36.27 -0.18
C LYS A 467 -14.69 36.41 -0.93
N ASN A 468 -13.84 35.38 -0.88
CA ASN A 468 -12.58 35.39 -1.61
C ASN A 468 -12.82 35.53 -3.11
N GLU A 469 -13.79 34.80 -3.67
CA GLU A 469 -14.15 34.92 -5.09
C GLU A 469 -14.62 36.35 -5.44
N SER A 470 -15.45 36.98 -4.61
CA SER A 470 -15.84 38.38 -4.81
C SER A 470 -14.66 39.35 -4.73
N ASP A 471 -13.66 39.02 -3.92
CA ASP A 471 -12.39 39.76 -3.78
C ASP A 471 -11.37 39.37 -4.87
N LYS A 472 -11.76 38.56 -5.88
CA LYS A 472 -10.90 38.02 -6.95
C LYS A 472 -9.69 37.22 -6.44
N LYS A 473 -9.88 36.49 -5.34
CA LYS A 473 -8.92 35.58 -4.72
C LYS A 473 -9.39 34.13 -4.88
N PRO A 474 -8.48 33.14 -4.82
CA PRO A 474 -8.86 31.74 -4.79
C PRO A 474 -9.85 31.42 -3.64
N GLY A 475 -10.93 30.71 -3.96
CA GLY A 475 -11.95 30.34 -2.98
C GLY A 475 -11.42 29.38 -1.91
N GLU A 476 -10.80 28.27 -2.34
CA GLU A 476 -10.15 27.26 -1.49
C GLU A 476 -11.09 26.65 -0.43
N GLY A 477 -12.36 26.53 -0.80
CA GLY A 477 -13.33 25.71 -0.09
C GLY A 477 -13.37 24.30 -0.67
N MET A 478 -14.17 23.43 -0.05
CA MET A 478 -14.33 22.06 -0.55
C MET A 478 -14.88 22.01 -1.98
N GLN A 479 -15.68 23.00 -2.41
CA GLN A 479 -16.20 23.06 -3.78
C GLN A 479 -15.09 23.16 -4.82
N THR A 480 -14.16 24.08 -4.60
CA THR A 480 -13.03 24.29 -5.51
C THR A 480 -12.03 23.14 -5.45
N ALA A 481 -11.85 22.54 -4.26
CA ALA A 481 -10.95 21.39 -4.09
C ALA A 481 -11.45 20.15 -4.85
N GLU A 482 -12.74 19.79 -4.68
CA GLU A 482 -13.34 18.64 -5.38
C GLU A 482 -13.47 18.88 -6.89
N ALA A 483 -13.85 20.08 -7.31
CA ALA A 483 -13.92 20.40 -8.74
C ALA A 483 -12.54 20.27 -9.41
N ALA A 484 -11.48 20.76 -8.75
CA ALA A 484 -10.10 20.62 -9.23
C ALA A 484 -9.65 19.16 -9.30
N TYR A 485 -10.03 18.33 -8.32
CA TYR A 485 -9.76 16.89 -8.37
C TYR A 485 -10.38 16.27 -9.62
N TYR A 486 -11.69 16.42 -9.85
CA TYR A 486 -12.35 15.91 -11.04
C TYR A 486 -11.75 16.47 -12.34
N GLN A 487 -11.43 17.76 -12.37
CA GLN A 487 -10.80 18.40 -13.53
C GLN A 487 -9.42 17.81 -13.84
N GLY A 488 -8.60 17.53 -12.82
CA GLY A 488 -7.31 16.87 -13.00
C GLY A 488 -7.45 15.44 -13.57
N GLN A 489 -8.46 14.70 -13.13
CA GLN A 489 -8.75 13.37 -13.66
C GLN A 489 -9.19 13.42 -15.13
N ARG A 490 -10.05 14.40 -15.50
CA ARG A 490 -10.39 14.67 -16.91
C ARG A 490 -9.16 15.00 -17.74
N LEU A 491 -8.24 15.81 -17.21
CA LEU A 491 -7.01 16.19 -17.90
C LEU A 491 -6.10 14.96 -18.17
N ARG A 492 -5.99 14.02 -17.22
CA ARG A 492 -5.28 12.74 -17.43
C ARG A 492 -5.93 11.89 -18.52
N LEU A 493 -7.26 11.76 -18.50
CA LEU A 493 -7.98 11.02 -19.56
C LEU A 493 -7.80 11.67 -20.94
N GLN A 494 -7.86 13.00 -21.02
CA GLN A 494 -7.63 13.74 -22.26
C GLN A 494 -6.22 13.50 -22.80
N ALA A 495 -5.20 13.56 -21.93
CA ALA A 495 -3.81 13.27 -22.30
C ALA A 495 -3.58 11.80 -22.73
N ALA A 496 -4.47 10.91 -22.31
CA ALA A 496 -4.53 9.49 -22.72
C ALA A 496 -5.35 9.25 -24.00
N GLY A 497 -5.87 10.30 -24.65
CA GLY A 497 -6.60 10.21 -25.92
C GLY A 497 -8.12 10.10 -25.80
N VAL A 498 -8.69 10.22 -24.59
CA VAL A 498 -10.15 10.23 -24.38
C VAL A 498 -10.75 11.58 -24.77
N GLN A 499 -11.86 11.56 -25.50
CA GLN A 499 -12.64 12.74 -25.77
C GLN A 499 -13.44 13.14 -24.53
N VAL A 500 -12.93 14.11 -23.77
CA VAL A 500 -13.56 14.63 -22.56
C VAL A 500 -13.35 16.14 -22.47
N ASN A 501 -14.37 16.87 -22.04
CA ASN A 501 -14.27 18.30 -21.77
C ASN A 501 -13.65 18.55 -20.39
N VAL A 502 -12.38 18.95 -20.37
CA VAL A 502 -11.64 19.21 -19.13
C VAL A 502 -12.21 20.40 -18.37
N ASP A 503 -12.55 21.48 -19.06
CA ASP A 503 -12.96 22.75 -18.44
C ASP A 503 -14.35 22.71 -17.82
N GLY A 504 -15.19 21.76 -18.23
CA GLY A 504 -16.58 21.68 -17.76
C GLY A 504 -17.37 22.94 -18.11
N THR A 505 -18.45 23.15 -17.36
CA THR A 505 -19.33 24.32 -17.44
C THR A 505 -19.26 25.07 -16.10
N PRO A 506 -19.01 26.38 -16.09
CA PRO A 506 -19.05 27.17 -14.87
C PRO A 506 -20.43 27.16 -14.22
N VAL A 507 -20.53 26.67 -12.99
CA VAL A 507 -21.75 26.68 -12.18
C VAL A 507 -21.44 27.34 -10.83
N LYS A 508 -22.38 28.14 -10.33
CA LYS A 508 -22.22 28.86 -9.07
C LYS A 508 -23.03 28.20 -7.95
N PHE A 509 -22.35 27.75 -6.90
CA PHE A 509 -22.94 27.25 -5.66
C PHE A 509 -22.61 28.21 -4.53
N HIS A 510 -23.63 28.82 -3.90
CA HIS A 510 -23.48 29.77 -2.79
C HIS A 510 -22.39 30.84 -3.01
N GLY A 511 -22.33 31.43 -4.21
CA GLY A 511 -21.37 32.48 -4.53
C GLY A 511 -19.99 31.98 -5.00
N VAL A 512 -19.74 30.67 -4.99
CA VAL A 512 -18.50 30.05 -5.49
C VAL A 512 -18.74 29.43 -6.87
N THR A 513 -17.96 29.83 -7.87
CA THR A 513 -17.99 29.31 -9.23
C THR A 513 -17.05 28.11 -9.37
N VAL A 514 -17.56 26.98 -9.84
CA VAL A 514 -16.79 25.76 -10.08
C VAL A 514 -17.03 25.18 -11.49
N PRO A 515 -16.01 24.58 -12.12
CA PRO A 515 -16.13 23.93 -13.42
C PRO A 515 -16.81 22.55 -13.32
N VAL A 516 -18.13 22.51 -13.45
CA VAL A 516 -18.92 21.27 -13.42
C VAL A 516 -18.87 20.57 -14.78
N GLY A 517 -18.34 19.37 -14.82
CA GLY A 517 -18.33 18.51 -16.00
C GLY A 517 -18.39 17.06 -15.56
N ALA A 518 -17.82 16.14 -16.34
CA ALA A 518 -17.78 14.74 -15.97
C ALA A 518 -17.15 14.55 -14.58
N LEU A 519 -17.83 13.80 -13.69
CA LEU A 519 -17.34 13.44 -12.36
C LEU A 519 -16.45 12.20 -12.51
N VAL A 520 -15.17 12.40 -12.82
CA VAL A 520 -14.22 11.30 -13.07
C VAL A 520 -13.39 11.05 -11.82
N SER A 521 -13.48 9.85 -11.24
CA SER A 521 -12.64 9.43 -10.12
C SER A 521 -12.08 8.05 -10.39
N PHE A 522 -10.76 7.90 -10.37
CA PHE A 522 -10.14 6.59 -10.45
C PHE A 522 -9.06 6.48 -9.39
N ASP A 523 -8.87 5.27 -8.87
CA ASP A 523 -7.84 4.99 -7.87
C ASP A 523 -6.45 4.86 -8.52
N GLY A 524 -5.42 4.76 -7.68
CA GLY A 524 -4.06 4.57 -8.18
C GLY A 524 -3.83 3.21 -8.84
N TYR A 525 -4.68 2.21 -8.56
CA TYR A 525 -4.60 0.90 -9.21
C TYR A 525 -5.04 0.95 -10.68
N PHE A 526 -5.98 1.83 -11.04
CA PHE A 526 -6.34 2.09 -12.44
C PHE A 526 -5.17 2.65 -13.24
N GLY A 527 -4.30 3.47 -12.64
CA GLY A 527 -3.05 3.85 -13.29
C GLY A 527 -2.34 4.99 -12.57
N VAL A 528 -1.02 4.85 -12.42
CA VAL A 528 -0.19 5.83 -11.70
C VAL A 528 0.49 6.83 -12.65
N THR A 529 0.80 6.44 -13.89
CA THR A 529 1.38 7.34 -14.91
C THR A 529 0.41 7.61 -16.06
N THR A 530 0.67 8.69 -16.79
CA THR A 530 -0.08 9.03 -18.00
C THR A 530 0.02 7.93 -19.06
N ASP A 531 1.21 7.34 -19.23
CA ASP A 531 1.43 6.26 -20.21
C ASP A 531 0.69 4.98 -19.83
N GLU A 532 0.61 4.64 -18.54
CA GLU A 532 -0.17 3.51 -18.08
C GLU A 532 -1.67 3.71 -18.35
N ILE A 533 -2.21 4.90 -18.05
CA ILE A 533 -3.60 5.23 -18.36
C ILE A 533 -3.83 5.13 -19.87
N ALA A 534 -2.97 5.71 -20.70
CA ALA A 534 -3.06 5.64 -22.15
C ALA A 534 -3.06 4.20 -22.68
N SER A 535 -2.27 3.30 -22.09
CA SER A 535 -2.23 1.88 -22.48
C SER A 535 -3.56 1.13 -22.25
N LYS A 536 -4.46 1.70 -21.43
CA LYS A 536 -5.78 1.14 -21.11
C LYS A 536 -6.89 1.73 -21.97
N ILE A 537 -6.58 2.65 -22.87
CA ILE A 537 -7.52 3.31 -23.78
C ILE A 537 -7.29 2.77 -25.20
N GLY A 538 -8.32 2.15 -25.77
CA GLY A 538 -8.30 1.60 -27.13
C GLY A 538 -9.39 2.18 -28.02
N GLY A 539 -9.06 2.49 -29.28
CA GLY A 539 -10.03 3.00 -30.25
C GLY A 539 -10.60 4.36 -29.84
N ASN A 540 -11.88 4.60 -30.14
CA ASN A 540 -12.52 5.89 -29.87
C ASN A 540 -13.29 5.90 -28.54
N VAL A 541 -12.75 6.57 -27.52
CA VAL A 541 -13.39 6.67 -26.20
C VAL A 541 -13.86 8.10 -25.94
N SER A 542 -15.11 8.26 -25.53
CA SER A 542 -15.71 9.56 -25.17
C SER A 542 -16.41 9.51 -23.82
N VAL A 543 -16.27 10.60 -23.06
CA VAL A 543 -16.94 10.79 -21.76
C VAL A 543 -17.68 12.11 -21.80
N SER A 544 -19.01 12.07 -21.68
CA SER A 544 -19.86 13.26 -21.79
C SER A 544 -19.74 14.16 -20.55
N ASN A 545 -20.11 15.44 -20.68
CA ASN A 545 -20.16 16.38 -19.55
C ASN A 545 -21.08 15.93 -18.40
N ASN A 546 -22.08 15.11 -18.69
CA ASN A 546 -23.05 14.62 -17.70
C ASN A 546 -22.58 13.32 -17.03
N ALA A 547 -21.47 12.72 -17.45
CA ALA A 547 -21.05 11.42 -16.96
C ALA A 547 -20.52 11.46 -15.52
N ALA A 548 -20.73 10.37 -14.78
CA ALA A 548 -19.96 10.06 -13.58
C ALA A 548 -19.21 8.75 -13.81
N LEU A 549 -17.88 8.77 -13.77
CA LEU A 549 -17.05 7.63 -14.12
C LEU A 549 -16.15 7.30 -12.94
N VAL A 550 -16.44 6.18 -12.28
CA VAL A 550 -15.63 5.66 -11.17
C VAL A 550 -14.97 4.35 -11.58
N LEU A 551 -13.64 4.33 -11.65
CA LEU A 551 -12.87 3.15 -12.06
C LEU A 551 -11.89 2.75 -10.95
N ARG A 552 -11.99 1.51 -10.48
CA ARG A 552 -11.11 0.98 -9.43
C ARG A 552 -10.57 -0.38 -9.80
N GLY A 553 -9.24 -0.51 -9.81
CA GLY A 553 -8.55 -1.76 -10.11
C GLY A 553 -7.75 -1.75 -11.40
N SER A 554 -6.70 -2.58 -11.42
CA SER A 554 -5.66 -2.54 -12.44
C SER A 554 -6.04 -3.18 -13.78
N GLY A 555 -7.01 -4.10 -13.79
CA GLY A 555 -7.44 -4.83 -14.98
C GLY A 555 -8.47 -4.12 -15.86
N ILE A 556 -8.88 -2.90 -15.53
CA ILE A 556 -9.91 -2.15 -16.28
C ILE A 556 -9.32 -1.52 -17.55
N ARG A 557 -10.05 -1.62 -18.67
CA ARG A 557 -9.75 -0.98 -19.97
C ARG A 557 -10.99 -0.36 -20.58
N LEU A 558 -10.82 0.66 -21.39
CA LEU A 558 -11.88 1.31 -22.17
C LEU A 558 -11.55 1.14 -23.65
N GLU A 559 -12.44 0.50 -24.41
CA GLU A 559 -12.25 0.22 -25.82
C GLU A 559 -13.50 0.63 -26.60
N ASN A 560 -13.41 1.60 -27.52
CA ASN A 560 -14.55 2.09 -28.30
C ASN A 560 -15.81 2.39 -27.45
N ALA A 561 -15.61 3.05 -26.31
CA ALA A 561 -16.64 3.27 -25.30
C ALA A 561 -17.13 4.72 -25.32
N ASN A 562 -18.45 4.90 -25.27
CA ASN A 562 -19.09 6.20 -25.15
C ASN A 562 -19.91 6.25 -23.86
N ILE A 563 -19.40 6.99 -22.88
CA ILE A 563 -19.97 7.08 -21.54
C ILE A 563 -20.79 8.36 -21.44
N ASN A 564 -22.10 8.22 -21.39
CA ASN A 564 -23.08 9.29 -21.21
C ASN A 564 -24.04 8.97 -20.06
N GLY A 565 -23.48 8.76 -18.87
CA GLY A 565 -24.22 8.36 -17.67
C GLY A 565 -23.27 8.12 -16.49
N ALA A 566 -23.80 7.62 -15.39
CA ALA A 566 -23.02 7.18 -14.25
C ALA A 566 -22.63 5.70 -14.40
N LEU A 567 -21.32 5.42 -14.35
CA LEU A 567 -20.71 4.11 -14.42
C LEU A 567 -19.70 3.96 -13.28
N VAL A 568 -19.88 2.93 -12.45
CA VAL A 568 -18.98 2.56 -11.37
C VAL A 568 -18.48 1.14 -11.63
N VAL A 569 -17.17 0.96 -11.73
CA VAL A 569 -16.55 -0.35 -11.95
C VAL A 569 -15.47 -0.59 -10.90
N ASN A 570 -15.66 -1.63 -10.09
CA ASN A 570 -14.67 -2.11 -9.14
C ASN A 570 -14.19 -3.49 -9.59
N ALA A 571 -12.90 -3.63 -9.87
CA ALA A 571 -12.27 -4.87 -10.31
C ALA A 571 -11.27 -5.37 -9.26
N ALA A 572 -11.53 -6.55 -8.72
CA ALA A 572 -10.60 -7.25 -7.84
C ALA A 572 -9.31 -7.65 -8.59
N PRO A 573 -8.20 -7.94 -7.88
CA PRO A 573 -7.00 -8.47 -8.49
C PRO A 573 -7.28 -9.68 -9.40
N GLY A 574 -6.76 -9.65 -10.63
CA GLY A 574 -6.99 -10.67 -11.65
C GLY A 574 -8.30 -10.55 -12.44
N GLY A 575 -9.16 -9.56 -12.13
CA GLY A 575 -10.33 -9.21 -12.94
C GLY A 575 -9.95 -8.30 -14.10
N GLU A 576 -9.85 -8.86 -15.31
CA GLU A 576 -9.65 -8.11 -16.56
C GLU A 576 -11.03 -7.64 -17.08
N VAL A 577 -11.27 -6.33 -17.16
CA VAL A 577 -12.57 -5.76 -17.53
C VAL A 577 -12.41 -4.83 -18.72
N THR A 578 -13.05 -5.13 -19.84
CA THR A 578 -13.13 -4.22 -21.00
C THR A 578 -14.49 -3.52 -21.02
N ILE A 579 -14.50 -2.20 -20.95
CA ILE A 579 -15.68 -1.35 -21.09
C ILE A 579 -15.77 -0.92 -22.56
N THR A 580 -16.90 -1.18 -23.23
CA THR A 580 -17.09 -0.91 -24.67
C THR A 580 -18.51 -0.49 -25.01
N GLY A 581 -18.69 0.17 -26.16
CA GLY A 581 -20.01 0.56 -26.66
C GLY A 581 -20.63 1.75 -25.91
N ASP A 582 -21.93 1.96 -26.12
CA ASP A 582 -22.67 3.07 -25.51
C ASP A 582 -23.20 2.71 -24.11
N ILE A 583 -22.83 3.49 -23.11
CA ILE A 583 -23.35 3.39 -21.75
C ILE A 583 -24.07 4.70 -21.42
N ALA A 584 -25.39 4.66 -21.37
CA ALA A 584 -26.23 5.84 -21.13
C ALA A 584 -27.27 5.58 -20.04
N ASN A 585 -27.40 6.52 -19.10
CA ASN A 585 -28.42 6.53 -18.05
C ASN A 585 -28.59 7.97 -17.53
N LYS A 586 -29.52 8.21 -16.59
CA LYS A 586 -29.81 9.55 -16.05
C LYS A 586 -28.67 10.18 -15.25
N SER A 587 -27.59 9.44 -14.99
CA SER A 587 -26.39 9.91 -14.30
C SER A 587 -26.64 10.50 -12.91
N TRP A 588 -25.64 11.20 -12.40
CA TRP A 588 -25.67 11.92 -11.13
C TRP A 588 -25.72 13.43 -11.35
N ALA A 589 -26.26 14.16 -10.38
CA ALA A 589 -26.37 15.61 -10.44
C ALA A 589 -25.87 16.26 -9.13
N LEU A 590 -25.04 17.28 -9.26
CA LEU A 590 -24.69 18.15 -8.14
C LEU A 590 -25.84 19.14 -7.91
N VAL A 591 -26.40 19.14 -6.71
CA VAL A 591 -27.52 20.00 -6.31
C VAL A 591 -27.08 20.85 -5.13
N GLY A 592 -27.15 22.18 -5.30
CA GLY A 592 -26.84 23.13 -4.23
C GLY A 592 -27.71 22.89 -3.00
N LEU A 593 -27.12 23.02 -1.82
CA LEU A 593 -27.89 23.03 -0.58
C LEU A 593 -28.72 24.32 -0.51
N THR A 594 -29.82 24.29 0.23
CA THR A 594 -30.54 25.49 0.62
C THR A 594 -29.84 26.17 1.81
N ASP A 595 -30.13 27.45 2.04
CA ASP A 595 -29.60 28.16 3.22
C ASP A 595 -30.02 27.50 4.55
N ALA A 596 -31.20 26.87 4.57
CA ALA A 596 -31.66 26.09 5.72
C ALA A 596 -30.81 24.81 5.91
N GLU A 597 -30.53 24.07 4.83
CA GLU A 597 -29.69 22.86 4.88
C GLU A 597 -28.23 23.18 5.28
N LEU A 598 -27.71 24.37 4.94
CA LEU A 598 -26.35 24.77 5.31
C LEU A 598 -26.12 24.92 6.83
N VAL A 599 -27.18 25.22 7.58
CA VAL A 599 -27.11 25.43 9.04
C VAL A 599 -27.74 24.28 9.83
N ASP A 600 -28.47 23.39 9.17
CA ASP A 600 -29.10 22.22 9.78
C ASP A 600 -28.04 21.18 10.20
N THR A 601 -27.95 20.92 11.50
CA THR A 601 -27.04 19.89 12.05
C THR A 601 -27.43 18.47 11.65
N GLY A 602 -28.65 18.25 11.15
CA GLY A 602 -29.08 16.98 10.56
C GLY A 602 -28.47 16.71 9.17
N VAL A 603 -27.98 17.74 8.47
CA VAL A 603 -27.25 17.57 7.21
C VAL A 603 -25.78 17.25 7.51
N PRO A 604 -25.22 16.16 6.93
CA PRO A 604 -23.83 15.78 7.13
C PRO A 604 -22.86 16.95 6.94
N GLU A 605 -21.92 17.10 7.88
CA GLU A 605 -21.01 18.25 7.90
C GLU A 605 -20.19 18.39 6.61
N PHE A 606 -19.73 17.28 6.03
CA PHE A 606 -18.97 17.28 4.78
C PHE A 606 -19.78 17.81 3.58
N LEU A 607 -21.12 17.74 3.61
CA LEU A 607 -21.98 18.37 2.62
C LEU A 607 -22.16 19.86 2.91
N ARG A 608 -22.30 20.26 4.18
CA ARG A 608 -22.45 21.67 4.57
C ARG A 608 -21.21 22.50 4.22
N ILE A 609 -20.01 21.96 4.41
CA ILE A 609 -18.76 22.66 4.03
C ILE A 609 -18.55 22.73 2.50
N ARG A 610 -19.30 21.93 1.72
CA ARG A 610 -19.36 21.99 0.24
C ARG A 610 -20.50 22.89 -0.25
N GLY A 611 -21.62 22.96 0.46
CA GLY A 611 -22.80 23.68 -0.02
C GLY A 611 -23.49 23.03 -1.23
N TYR A 612 -23.24 21.75 -1.49
CA TYR A 612 -24.04 20.95 -2.42
C TYR A 612 -24.01 19.47 -2.00
N LYS A 613 -24.97 18.72 -2.52
CA LYS A 613 -25.08 17.26 -2.42
C LYS A 613 -25.09 16.62 -3.80
N LEU A 614 -24.70 15.35 -3.86
CA LEU A 614 -24.75 14.57 -5.09
C LEU A 614 -26.02 13.72 -5.11
N VAL A 615 -26.88 13.93 -6.09
CA VAL A 615 -28.10 13.14 -6.31
C VAL A 615 -27.80 12.06 -7.36
N LYS A 616 -27.82 10.80 -6.95
CA LYS A 616 -27.55 9.65 -7.83
C LYS A 616 -28.85 9.16 -8.48
N ASN A 617 -29.25 9.74 -9.63
CA ASN A 617 -30.55 9.41 -10.26
C ASN A 617 -30.58 7.98 -10.80
N GLU A 618 -29.54 7.59 -11.56
CA GLU A 618 -29.32 6.22 -12.04
C GLU A 618 -27.82 5.92 -12.01
N THR A 619 -27.45 4.67 -11.78
CA THR A 619 -26.05 4.20 -11.75
C THR A 619 -25.96 2.82 -12.41
N ALA A 620 -25.02 2.65 -13.35
CA ALA A 620 -24.56 1.34 -13.76
C ALA A 620 -23.37 0.96 -12.87
N GLU A 621 -23.57 0.05 -11.91
CA GLU A 621 -22.53 -0.35 -10.96
C GLU A 621 -22.17 -1.83 -11.14
N PHE A 622 -20.87 -2.11 -11.27
CA PHE A 622 -20.35 -3.45 -11.47
C PHE A 622 -19.20 -3.73 -10.49
N ASN A 623 -19.40 -4.75 -9.66
CA ASN A 623 -18.43 -5.21 -8.67
C ASN A 623 -17.91 -6.59 -9.09
N ILE A 624 -16.73 -6.61 -9.70
CA ILE A 624 -16.04 -7.83 -10.16
C ILE A 624 -15.18 -8.33 -9.00
N THR A 625 -15.66 -9.33 -8.29
CA THR A 625 -14.99 -9.90 -7.10
C THR A 625 -14.14 -11.13 -7.40
N GLU A 626 -14.30 -11.71 -8.59
CA GLU A 626 -13.57 -12.91 -9.02
C GLU A 626 -12.54 -12.58 -10.13
N PRO A 627 -11.39 -13.27 -10.16
CA PRO A 627 -10.51 -13.25 -11.32
C PRO A 627 -11.20 -13.77 -12.58
N GLY A 628 -10.84 -13.21 -13.73
CA GLY A 628 -11.39 -13.61 -15.02
C GLY A 628 -11.46 -12.46 -16.01
N ARG A 629 -11.99 -12.75 -17.20
CA ARG A 629 -12.21 -11.75 -18.25
C ARG A 629 -13.67 -11.34 -18.29
N TYR A 630 -13.92 -10.05 -18.36
CA TYR A 630 -15.24 -9.46 -18.32
C TYR A 630 -15.36 -8.38 -19.37
N VAL A 631 -16.56 -8.22 -19.91
CA VAL A 631 -16.94 -7.10 -20.76
C VAL A 631 -18.14 -6.39 -20.15
N ILE A 632 -18.09 -5.07 -20.12
CA ILE A 632 -19.21 -4.20 -19.79
C ILE A 632 -19.57 -3.44 -21.06
N ASP A 633 -20.82 -3.60 -21.50
CA ASP A 633 -21.39 -2.83 -22.61
C ASP A 633 -22.82 -2.35 -22.29
N GLY A 634 -23.52 -1.80 -23.28
CA GLY A 634 -24.90 -1.31 -23.13
C GLY A 634 -25.90 -2.39 -22.67
N ASN A 635 -25.55 -3.68 -22.73
CA ASN A 635 -26.36 -4.79 -22.24
C ASN A 635 -25.95 -5.25 -20.83
N GLY A 636 -24.97 -4.61 -20.20
CA GLY A 636 -24.47 -4.92 -18.86
C GLY A 636 -23.17 -5.73 -18.83
N LEU A 637 -22.90 -6.38 -17.70
CA LEU A 637 -21.69 -7.16 -17.44
C LEU A 637 -21.81 -8.59 -17.98
N ARG A 638 -20.80 -9.05 -18.72
CA ARG A 638 -20.68 -10.42 -19.22
C ARG A 638 -19.28 -10.96 -18.94
N ARG A 639 -19.17 -12.15 -18.33
CA ARG A 639 -17.90 -12.88 -18.23
C ARG A 639 -17.58 -13.50 -19.60
N ILE A 640 -16.36 -13.29 -20.10
CA ILE A 640 -15.85 -13.94 -21.31
C ILE A 640 -15.02 -15.14 -20.88
N GLY A 641 -15.54 -16.35 -21.12
CA GLY A 641 -14.80 -17.57 -20.76
C GLY A 641 -15.62 -18.85 -20.56
N ASP A 642 -16.95 -18.78 -20.41
CA ASP A 642 -17.79 -19.98 -20.20
C ASP A 642 -18.54 -20.43 -21.48
N GLN A 643 -17.88 -20.36 -22.63
CA GLN A 643 -18.34 -21.08 -23.82
C GLN A 643 -17.48 -22.33 -23.96
N PRO A 644 -18.06 -23.56 -23.99
CA PRO A 644 -17.28 -24.75 -24.26
C PRO A 644 -16.65 -24.58 -25.63
N ILE A 645 -15.32 -24.49 -25.63
CA ILE A 645 -14.52 -24.46 -26.84
C ILE A 645 -14.76 -25.80 -27.56
N SER A 646 -15.71 -25.85 -28.50
CA SER A 646 -15.85 -26.98 -29.43
C SER A 646 -14.82 -26.85 -30.54
N VAL A 647 -13.53 -26.84 -30.19
CA VAL A 647 -12.47 -27.04 -31.18
C VAL A 647 -12.50 -28.51 -31.55
N ARG A 648 -12.77 -28.81 -32.82
CA ARG A 648 -12.55 -30.12 -33.45
C ARG A 648 -11.04 -30.44 -33.46
N ALA A 649 -10.45 -30.66 -32.28
CA ALA A 649 -9.03 -30.96 -32.05
C ALA A 649 -8.61 -32.30 -32.69
N THR A 650 -9.56 -33.19 -32.93
CA THR A 650 -9.33 -34.51 -33.53
C THR A 650 -8.84 -34.47 -34.97
N THR A 651 -9.04 -33.39 -35.74
CA THR A 651 -8.65 -33.39 -37.17
C THR A 651 -7.20 -32.93 -37.39
N ILE A 652 -6.71 -31.97 -36.59
CA ILE A 652 -5.36 -31.40 -36.75
C ILE A 652 -4.30 -32.27 -36.04
N VAL A 653 -4.61 -32.81 -34.87
CA VAL A 653 -3.69 -33.66 -34.10
C VAL A 653 -3.46 -35.01 -34.78
N THR A 654 -4.52 -35.59 -35.38
CA THR A 654 -4.41 -36.85 -36.13
C THR A 654 -3.59 -36.68 -37.41
N ALA A 655 -3.72 -35.54 -38.11
CA ALA A 655 -2.92 -35.25 -39.31
C ALA A 655 -1.43 -35.06 -38.98
N ALA A 656 -1.11 -34.37 -37.88
CA ALA A 656 0.27 -34.15 -37.44
C ALA A 656 0.94 -35.45 -36.95
N LEU A 657 0.24 -36.28 -36.18
CA LEU A 657 0.74 -37.59 -35.72
C LEU A 657 0.96 -38.56 -36.88
N THR A 658 0.07 -38.56 -37.87
CA THR A 658 0.22 -39.43 -39.05
C THR A 658 1.43 -39.01 -39.91
N ALA A 659 1.69 -37.71 -40.03
CA ALA A 659 2.86 -37.19 -40.75
C ALA A 659 4.19 -37.50 -40.02
N ILE A 660 4.21 -37.38 -38.69
CA ILE A 660 5.39 -37.67 -37.87
C ILE A 660 5.70 -39.18 -37.84
N LEU A 661 4.67 -40.02 -37.71
CA LEU A 661 4.82 -41.47 -37.73
C LEU A 661 5.28 -41.98 -39.11
N GLY A 662 4.75 -41.40 -40.19
CA GLY A 662 5.19 -41.69 -41.56
C GLY A 662 6.65 -41.34 -41.79
N LEU A 663 7.12 -40.20 -41.27
CA LEU A 663 8.52 -39.77 -41.38
C LEU A 663 9.47 -40.65 -40.53
N ALA A 664 9.04 -41.05 -39.33
CA ALA A 664 9.81 -41.94 -38.46
C ALA A 664 9.98 -43.35 -39.08
N ILE A 665 8.92 -43.91 -39.68
CA ILE A 665 8.98 -45.21 -40.36
C ILE A 665 9.89 -45.14 -41.60
N TYR A 666 9.81 -44.06 -42.38
CA TYR A 666 10.67 -43.86 -43.56
C TYR A 666 12.16 -43.76 -43.20
N LEU A 667 12.49 -43.07 -42.10
CA LEU A 667 13.89 -42.93 -41.66
C LEU A 667 14.44 -44.19 -41.00
N THR A 668 13.59 -44.99 -40.34
CA THR A 668 13.99 -46.22 -39.64
C THR A 668 14.18 -47.41 -40.59
N PHE A 669 13.40 -47.48 -41.68
CA PHE A 669 13.41 -48.62 -42.61
C PHE A 669 13.84 -48.27 -44.05
N GLY A 670 13.95 -46.98 -44.40
CA GLY A 670 14.12 -46.52 -45.78
C GLY A 670 15.44 -45.79 -46.10
N SER A 671 16.32 -45.54 -45.13
CA SER A 671 17.60 -44.85 -45.39
C SER A 671 18.82 -45.63 -44.88
N PRO A 672 19.95 -45.63 -45.61
CA PRO A 672 21.15 -46.39 -45.24
C PRO A 672 22.07 -45.61 -44.27
N VAL A 673 21.53 -44.66 -43.50
CA VAL A 673 22.33 -43.80 -42.62
C VAL A 673 22.49 -44.50 -41.26
N GLY A 674 23.74 -44.72 -40.84
CA GLY A 674 24.13 -45.51 -39.67
C GLY A 674 23.58 -45.02 -38.32
N ILE A 675 23.60 -45.93 -37.35
CA ILE A 675 22.97 -45.89 -36.01
C ILE A 675 23.27 -44.58 -35.23
N ASP A 676 24.41 -43.95 -35.45
CA ASP A 676 24.82 -42.73 -34.75
C ASP A 676 23.97 -41.50 -35.14
N ALA A 677 23.47 -41.44 -36.38
CA ALA A 677 22.58 -40.36 -36.82
C ALA A 677 21.16 -40.52 -36.24
N ALA A 678 20.70 -41.77 -36.07
CA ALA A 678 19.40 -42.07 -35.47
C ALA A 678 19.37 -41.77 -33.96
N ALA A 679 20.49 -42.01 -33.25
CA ALA A 679 20.62 -41.70 -31.83
C ALA A 679 20.64 -40.18 -31.56
N GLY A 680 21.35 -39.41 -32.40
CA GLY A 680 21.38 -37.94 -32.30
C GLY A 680 20.02 -37.29 -32.58
N PHE A 681 19.26 -37.81 -33.55
CA PHE A 681 17.95 -37.28 -33.91
C PHE A 681 16.86 -37.65 -32.89
N ALA A 682 16.93 -38.85 -32.29
CA ALA A 682 16.04 -39.26 -31.20
C ALA A 682 16.23 -38.41 -29.94
N SER A 683 17.46 -38.00 -29.64
CA SER A 683 17.77 -37.08 -28.53
C SER A 683 17.18 -35.68 -28.75
N LEU A 684 17.17 -35.18 -30.00
CA LEU A 684 16.53 -33.92 -30.35
C LEU A 684 15.00 -33.98 -30.20
N ILE A 685 14.38 -35.08 -30.65
CA ILE A 685 12.92 -35.32 -30.51
C ILE A 685 12.52 -35.42 -29.02
N LEU A 686 13.32 -36.10 -28.19
CA LEU A 686 13.09 -36.21 -26.74
C LEU A 686 13.28 -34.87 -26.01
N THR A 687 14.22 -34.04 -26.44
CA THR A 687 14.42 -32.69 -25.89
C THR A 687 13.25 -31.77 -26.23
N VAL A 688 12.68 -31.90 -27.44
CA VAL A 688 11.47 -31.18 -27.86
C VAL A 688 10.21 -31.69 -27.14
N LEU A 689 10.09 -33.00 -26.91
CA LEU A 689 8.96 -33.60 -26.19
C LEU A 689 8.99 -33.35 -24.67
N ALA A 690 10.18 -33.32 -24.06
CA ALA A 690 10.34 -32.94 -22.65
C ALA A 690 10.10 -31.45 -22.39
N GLY A 691 10.20 -30.61 -23.43
CA GLY A 691 9.96 -29.16 -23.35
C GLY A 691 8.51 -28.72 -23.60
N SER A 692 7.61 -29.58 -24.08
CA SER A 692 6.25 -29.17 -24.44
C SER A 692 5.23 -29.46 -23.34
N THR A 693 4.94 -28.45 -22.53
CA THR A 693 3.88 -28.41 -21.49
C THR A 693 2.45 -28.64 -22.01
N ALA A 694 2.25 -28.75 -23.32
CA ALA A 694 0.94 -28.87 -23.97
C ALA A 694 0.35 -30.29 -24.00
N LEU A 695 1.14 -31.34 -23.75
CA LEU A 695 0.65 -32.72 -23.89
C LEU A 695 -0.20 -33.21 -22.69
N PHE A 696 0.00 -32.63 -21.49
CA PHE A 696 -0.62 -33.12 -20.25
C PHE A 696 -2.00 -32.52 -19.95
N SER A 697 -2.37 -31.39 -20.55
CA SER A 697 -3.71 -30.80 -20.37
C SER A 697 -4.82 -31.59 -21.09
N ILE A 698 -4.46 -32.38 -22.10
CA ILE A 698 -5.42 -33.12 -22.95
C ILE A 698 -5.92 -34.41 -22.25
N LEU A 699 -5.14 -35.03 -21.36
CA LEU A 699 -5.60 -36.22 -20.63
C LEU A 699 -6.66 -35.90 -19.56
N GLY A 700 -6.62 -34.69 -18.97
CA GLY A 700 -7.59 -34.19 -17.98
C GLY A 700 -9.04 -34.22 -18.46
N THR A 701 -9.26 -33.99 -19.76
CA THR A 701 -10.61 -33.81 -20.31
C THR A 701 -11.33 -35.13 -20.65
N VAL A 702 -10.60 -36.25 -20.77
CA VAL A 702 -11.19 -37.52 -21.25
C VAL A 702 -11.86 -38.36 -20.15
N ILE A 703 -11.46 -38.26 -18.88
CA ILE A 703 -12.01 -39.10 -17.79
C ILE A 703 -13.29 -38.50 -17.17
N GLY A 704 -13.66 -37.27 -17.50
CA GLY A 704 -14.92 -36.66 -17.07
C GLY A 704 -16.20 -37.26 -17.70
N ALA A 705 -16.09 -38.20 -18.65
CA ALA A 705 -17.22 -38.60 -19.50
C ALA A 705 -17.85 -39.98 -19.19
N ALA A 706 -17.50 -40.66 -18.10
CA ALA A 706 -18.14 -41.94 -17.73
C ALA A 706 -18.98 -41.79 -16.44
N SER A 707 -20.20 -41.26 -16.59
CA SER A 707 -21.20 -41.12 -15.52
C SER A 707 -21.90 -42.45 -15.19
N VAL A 708 -21.95 -42.83 -13.91
CA VAL A 708 -23.01 -43.69 -13.34
C VAL A 708 -23.59 -42.97 -12.13
N ASP A 709 -24.93 -42.94 -12.08
CA ASP A 709 -25.75 -42.11 -11.20
C ASP A 709 -25.71 -42.62 -9.75
N VAL A 710 -25.00 -41.91 -8.87
CA VAL A 710 -25.07 -42.10 -7.41
C VAL A 710 -25.68 -40.83 -6.84
N GLN A 711 -26.92 -40.93 -6.36
CA GLN A 711 -27.62 -39.77 -5.80
C GLN A 711 -26.98 -39.29 -4.49
N LYS A 712 -27.06 -37.98 -4.26
CA LYS A 712 -26.47 -37.27 -3.13
C LYS A 712 -27.05 -37.78 -1.80
N GLY A 713 -26.21 -38.34 -0.92
CA GLY A 713 -26.58 -38.66 0.47
C GLY A 713 -26.55 -40.14 0.87
N THR A 714 -25.92 -41.03 0.10
CA THR A 714 -25.78 -42.45 0.49
C THR A 714 -24.91 -42.59 1.74
N VAL A 715 -25.45 -43.20 2.79
CA VAL A 715 -24.72 -43.42 4.05
C VAL A 715 -24.00 -44.77 3.96
N LEU A 716 -22.87 -44.92 4.65
CA LEU A 716 -22.02 -46.11 4.53
C LEU A 716 -22.73 -47.44 4.85
N SER A 717 -23.80 -47.40 5.66
CA SER A 717 -24.68 -48.54 5.94
C SER A 717 -25.38 -49.09 4.70
N ASP A 718 -25.61 -48.24 3.71
CA ASP A 718 -26.48 -48.52 2.56
C ASP A 718 -25.73 -49.23 1.43
N ILE A 719 -24.39 -49.25 1.48
CA ILE A 719 -23.53 -49.98 0.53
C ILE A 719 -22.84 -51.20 1.16
N LYS A 720 -23.12 -51.44 2.44
CA LYS A 720 -22.61 -52.57 3.19
C LYS A 720 -23.33 -53.80 2.63
N ASN A 721 -22.57 -54.72 2.05
CA ASN A 721 -23.04 -55.89 1.29
C ASN A 721 -23.33 -55.67 -0.22
N GLU A 722 -23.09 -54.48 -0.77
CA GLU A 722 -23.22 -54.26 -2.22
C GLU A 722 -21.99 -54.81 -2.98
N PRO A 723 -22.16 -55.72 -3.96
CA PRO A 723 -21.06 -56.45 -4.59
C PRO A 723 -20.14 -55.58 -5.47
N GLU A 724 -20.61 -54.40 -5.88
CA GLU A 724 -19.82 -53.42 -6.64
C GLU A 724 -18.76 -52.69 -5.79
N PHE A 725 -18.88 -52.74 -4.45
CA PHE A 725 -17.95 -52.12 -3.52
C PHE A 725 -17.02 -53.13 -2.84
N ASN A 726 -15.78 -52.70 -2.56
CA ASN A 726 -14.77 -53.48 -1.89
C ASN A 726 -15.03 -53.52 -0.39
N GLN A 727 -15.68 -54.58 0.07
CA GLN A 727 -16.16 -54.70 1.45
C GLN A 727 -15.03 -54.65 2.50
N ALA A 728 -13.82 -55.11 2.17
CA ALA A 728 -12.65 -54.99 3.06
C ALA A 728 -12.18 -53.53 3.24
N LEU A 729 -12.30 -52.71 2.20
CA LEU A 729 -11.96 -51.29 2.26
C LEU A 729 -13.07 -50.47 2.92
N VAL A 730 -14.34 -50.80 2.66
CA VAL A 730 -15.50 -50.20 3.35
C VAL A 730 -15.35 -50.40 4.86
N SER A 731 -15.02 -51.61 5.32
CA SER A 731 -14.78 -51.89 6.75
C SER A 731 -13.59 -51.11 7.33
N ARG A 732 -12.51 -50.92 6.59
CA ARG A 732 -11.35 -50.14 7.06
C ARG A 732 -11.62 -48.64 7.13
N VAL A 733 -12.47 -48.13 6.24
CA VAL A 733 -12.93 -46.74 6.27
C VAL A 733 -13.86 -46.50 7.45
N GLU A 734 -14.68 -47.50 7.83
CA GLU A 734 -15.43 -47.48 9.10
C GLU A 734 -14.50 -47.38 10.30
N ASP A 735 -13.50 -48.28 10.38
CA ASP A 735 -12.56 -48.30 11.50
C ASP A 735 -11.78 -46.99 11.61
N PHE A 736 -11.37 -46.43 10.47
CA PHE A 736 -10.69 -45.14 10.40
C PHE A 736 -11.59 -43.98 10.84
N ALA A 737 -12.83 -43.92 10.36
CA ALA A 737 -13.78 -42.88 10.76
C ALA A 737 -14.19 -42.99 12.24
N ALA A 738 -14.26 -44.21 12.78
CA ALA A 738 -14.47 -44.46 14.21
C ALA A 738 -13.28 -43.97 15.07
N GLY A 739 -12.07 -43.96 14.52
CA GLY A 739 -10.87 -43.41 15.14
C GLY A 739 -10.80 -41.87 15.15
N ILE A 740 -11.56 -41.19 14.28
CA ILE A 740 -11.62 -39.73 14.22
C ILE A 740 -12.83 -39.24 15.02
N LYS A 741 -12.57 -38.64 16.18
CA LYS A 741 -13.62 -38.13 17.07
C LYS A 741 -13.76 -36.61 16.99
N ASN A 742 -14.99 -36.13 17.12
CA ASN A 742 -15.29 -34.74 17.44
C ASN A 742 -15.97 -34.70 18.82
N GLY A 743 -15.20 -34.42 19.87
CA GLY A 743 -15.61 -34.73 21.24
C GLY A 743 -15.65 -36.25 21.48
N ASP A 744 -16.72 -36.77 22.08
CA ASP A 744 -16.86 -38.20 22.40
C ASP A 744 -17.52 -39.04 21.29
N LYS A 745 -17.92 -38.42 20.17
CA LYS A 745 -18.65 -39.10 19.09
C LYS A 745 -17.78 -39.28 17.84
N PRO A 746 -17.77 -40.48 17.22
CA PRO A 746 -17.11 -40.69 15.93
C PRO A 746 -17.84 -39.94 14.80
N LEU A 747 -17.11 -39.63 13.72
CA LEU A 747 -17.68 -38.98 12.55
C LEU A 747 -18.59 -39.95 11.77
N LYS A 748 -19.74 -39.46 11.28
CA LYS A 748 -20.64 -40.20 10.38
C LYS A 748 -20.02 -40.28 8.99
N VAL A 749 -20.02 -41.43 8.32
CA VAL A 749 -19.45 -41.54 6.95
C VAL A 749 -20.54 -41.41 5.88
N GLU A 750 -20.34 -40.50 4.93
CA GLU A 750 -21.23 -40.32 3.78
C GLU A 750 -20.47 -40.49 2.47
N ILE A 751 -21.09 -41.14 1.49
CA ILE A 751 -20.46 -41.45 0.22
C ILE A 751 -21.02 -40.53 -0.84
N VAL A 752 -20.15 -39.80 -1.51
CA VAL A 752 -20.54 -38.80 -2.52
C VAL A 752 -19.64 -38.91 -3.75
N PRO A 753 -20.17 -38.68 -4.96
CA PRO A 753 -19.36 -38.68 -6.17
C PRO A 753 -18.46 -37.44 -6.24
N GLY A 754 -17.33 -37.55 -6.97
CA GLY A 754 -16.53 -36.39 -7.39
C GLY A 754 -15.50 -35.84 -6.38
N ILE A 755 -15.28 -36.51 -5.24
CA ILE A 755 -14.21 -36.16 -4.27
C ILE A 755 -13.43 -37.40 -3.85
N LEU A 756 -12.23 -37.24 -3.28
CA LEU A 756 -11.46 -38.35 -2.68
C LEU A 756 -11.95 -38.64 -1.24
N ALA A 757 -11.76 -37.68 -0.33
CA ALA A 757 -12.35 -37.70 1.01
C ALA A 757 -12.38 -36.29 1.62
N ARG A 758 -13.31 -36.02 2.54
CA ARG A 758 -13.46 -34.72 3.23
C ARG A 758 -14.00 -34.92 4.64
N ALA A 759 -13.29 -34.44 5.66
CA ALA A 759 -13.81 -34.38 7.03
C ALA A 759 -14.47 -33.02 7.29
N ASP A 760 -15.77 -33.03 7.59
CA ASP A 760 -16.53 -31.86 8.02
C ASP A 760 -16.85 -31.99 9.51
N LYS A 761 -16.06 -31.30 10.33
CA LYS A 761 -16.23 -31.32 11.79
C LYS A 761 -17.47 -30.54 12.24
N ALA A 762 -17.90 -29.51 11.50
CA ALA A 762 -19.08 -28.74 11.86
C ALA A 762 -20.36 -29.59 11.75
N ASN A 763 -20.40 -30.49 10.76
CA ASN A 763 -21.51 -31.41 10.53
C ASN A 763 -21.26 -32.85 11.04
N ASN A 764 -20.17 -33.07 11.80
CA ASN A 764 -19.74 -34.37 12.32
C ASN A 764 -19.72 -35.50 11.27
N THR A 765 -19.32 -35.19 10.03
CA THR A 765 -19.46 -36.09 8.87
C THR A 765 -18.16 -36.20 8.06
N PHE A 766 -17.75 -37.41 7.73
CA PHE A 766 -16.63 -37.74 6.85
C PHE A 766 -17.16 -38.20 5.48
N TYR A 767 -16.97 -37.38 4.46
CA TYR A 767 -17.40 -37.68 3.10
C TYR A 767 -16.30 -38.46 2.37
N ILE A 768 -16.64 -39.54 1.66
CA ILE A 768 -15.70 -40.33 0.87
C ILE A 768 -16.21 -40.54 -0.56
N GLY A 769 -15.29 -40.50 -1.52
CA GLY A 769 -15.58 -40.74 -2.93
C GLY A 769 -16.10 -42.13 -3.21
N SER A 770 -17.25 -42.26 -3.85
CA SER A 770 -17.79 -43.57 -4.27
C SER A 770 -16.80 -44.36 -5.16
N GLY A 771 -16.01 -43.67 -5.99
CA GLY A 771 -15.01 -44.28 -6.88
C GLY A 771 -13.80 -44.92 -6.19
N LEU A 772 -13.51 -44.59 -4.92
CA LEU A 772 -12.44 -45.23 -4.12
C LEU A 772 -12.87 -46.59 -3.57
N LEU A 773 -14.16 -46.72 -3.26
CA LEU A 773 -14.70 -47.90 -2.62
C LEU A 773 -15.08 -48.97 -3.65
N LYS A 774 -15.16 -48.65 -4.94
CA LYS A 774 -15.54 -49.61 -6.00
C LYS A 774 -14.42 -50.60 -6.33
N ASN A 775 -14.79 -51.85 -6.57
CA ASN A 775 -13.86 -52.86 -7.06
C ASN A 775 -13.35 -52.50 -8.47
N GLY A 776 -12.03 -52.61 -8.70
CA GLY A 776 -11.42 -52.40 -10.02
C GLY A 776 -10.95 -50.97 -10.34
N SER A 777 -11.03 -50.02 -9.41
CA SER A 777 -10.49 -48.67 -9.58
C SER A 777 -8.94 -48.68 -9.58
N PHE A 778 -8.32 -48.24 -10.69
CA PHE A 778 -6.85 -48.16 -10.82
C PHE A 778 -6.23 -47.13 -9.88
N VAL A 779 -6.92 -46.00 -9.64
CA VAL A 779 -6.56 -45.03 -8.59
C VAL A 779 -6.64 -45.67 -7.20
N GLY A 780 -7.68 -46.48 -6.97
CA GLY A 780 -7.83 -47.27 -5.74
C GLY A 780 -6.71 -48.29 -5.52
N ASN A 781 -6.08 -48.81 -6.58
CA ASN A 781 -4.98 -49.77 -6.49
C ASN A 781 -3.60 -49.11 -6.25
N ILE A 782 -3.36 -47.90 -6.78
CA ILE A 782 -2.12 -47.14 -6.52
C ILE A 782 -2.14 -46.53 -5.10
N VAL A 783 -3.27 -45.94 -4.71
CA VAL A 783 -3.50 -45.41 -3.36
C VAL A 783 -3.43 -46.55 -2.32
N ARG A 784 -3.88 -47.77 -2.66
CA ARG A 784 -3.72 -48.99 -1.84
C ARG A 784 -2.27 -49.31 -1.48
N GLN A 785 -1.35 -49.22 -2.44
CA GLN A 785 0.06 -49.58 -2.23
C GLN A 785 0.80 -48.53 -1.40
N ALA A 786 0.49 -47.24 -1.61
CA ALA A 786 1.03 -46.15 -0.80
C ALA A 786 0.54 -46.18 0.66
N LEU A 787 -0.75 -46.51 0.87
CA LEU A 787 -1.31 -46.70 2.21
C LEU A 787 -0.76 -47.95 2.92
N LEU A 788 -0.54 -49.06 2.19
CA LEU A 788 0.08 -50.27 2.75
C LEU A 788 1.53 -50.01 3.20
N TYR A 789 2.30 -49.22 2.46
CA TYR A 789 3.67 -48.84 2.84
C TYR A 789 3.72 -47.88 4.04
N ALA A 790 2.81 -46.90 4.12
CA ALA A 790 2.73 -45.94 5.22
C ALA A 790 2.22 -46.56 6.54
N VAL A 791 1.35 -47.57 6.46
CA VAL A 791 0.76 -48.26 7.63
C VAL A 791 1.72 -49.30 8.21
N LEU A 792 2.61 -49.90 7.42
CA LEU A 792 3.56 -50.92 7.89
C LEU A 792 4.75 -50.37 8.69
N ARG A 793 4.95 -49.04 8.76
CA ARG A 793 6.05 -48.41 9.51
C ARG A 793 5.67 -47.69 10.81
N HIS A 794 4.40 -47.64 11.21
CA HIS A 794 3.97 -46.94 12.44
C HIS A 794 4.48 -45.49 12.61
N GLU A 795 4.88 -44.79 11.54
CA GLU A 795 5.44 -43.43 11.61
C GLU A 795 4.39 -42.31 11.46
N LEU A 796 3.09 -42.63 11.59
CA LEU A 796 1.99 -41.65 11.62
C LEU A 796 1.27 -41.60 12.97
N VAL A 797 2.02 -41.77 14.07
CA VAL A 797 1.52 -41.47 15.41
C VAL A 797 2.44 -40.44 16.06
N HIS A 798 2.28 -39.18 15.66
CA HIS A 798 2.36 -37.99 16.51
C HIS A 798 2.07 -36.76 15.65
N PHE A 799 0.81 -36.32 15.64
CA PHE A 799 0.49 -34.99 15.14
C PHE A 799 0.74 -33.96 16.25
N SER A 800 1.78 -33.15 16.10
CA SER A 800 1.81 -31.78 16.62
C SER A 800 1.50 -30.83 15.46
N PRO A 801 0.78 -29.72 15.68
CA PRO A 801 0.24 -28.90 14.61
C PRO A 801 1.35 -28.06 13.95
N LEU A 802 1.84 -28.52 12.79
CA LEU A 802 2.69 -27.72 11.91
C LEU A 802 1.81 -26.93 10.91
N GLN A 803 1.89 -25.60 10.97
CA GLN A 803 1.33 -24.69 9.96
C GLN A 803 2.33 -24.54 8.82
N LEU A 804 1.93 -24.89 7.59
CA LEU A 804 2.70 -24.61 6.37
C LEU A 804 2.08 -23.40 5.66
N PRO A 805 2.86 -22.37 5.27
CA PRO A 805 2.34 -21.27 4.46
C PRO A 805 2.11 -21.72 3.01
N SER A 806 1.03 -21.20 2.42
CA SER A 806 0.65 -21.37 1.03
C SER A 806 1.59 -20.64 0.06
N THR A 807 2.76 -21.21 -0.23
CA THR A 807 3.49 -20.86 -1.45
C THR A 807 4.19 -22.08 -2.04
N ASN A 808 3.69 -22.54 -3.19
CA ASN A 808 4.37 -23.15 -4.36
C ASN A 808 5.59 -24.11 -4.22
N PHE A 809 5.98 -24.53 -3.02
CA PHE A 809 7.19 -25.32 -2.77
C PHE A 809 6.93 -26.82 -2.96
N VAL A 810 5.80 -27.30 -2.45
CA VAL A 810 5.35 -28.69 -2.64
C VAL A 810 5.06 -28.99 -4.11
N PHE A 811 4.51 -28.01 -4.85
CA PHE A 811 4.25 -28.12 -6.29
C PHE A 811 5.54 -28.20 -7.12
N ARG A 812 6.60 -27.45 -6.77
CA ARG A 812 7.92 -27.59 -7.43
C ARG A 812 8.57 -28.93 -7.09
N ALA A 813 8.54 -29.34 -5.82
CA ALA A 813 9.11 -30.61 -5.39
C ALA A 813 8.41 -31.81 -6.08
N ILE A 814 7.09 -31.78 -6.21
CA ILE A 814 6.32 -32.84 -6.88
C ILE A 814 6.53 -32.82 -8.40
N ASN A 815 6.57 -31.64 -9.03
CA ASN A 815 6.85 -31.54 -10.46
C ASN A 815 8.26 -31.98 -10.82
N GLU A 816 9.26 -31.66 -9.99
CA GLU A 816 10.63 -32.17 -10.17
C GLU A 816 10.70 -33.67 -9.92
N VAL A 817 9.99 -34.20 -8.91
CA VAL A 817 9.90 -35.65 -8.67
C VAL A 817 9.22 -36.39 -9.84
N ILE A 818 8.14 -35.85 -10.42
CA ILE A 818 7.43 -36.47 -11.54
C ILE A 818 8.25 -36.39 -12.83
N ALA A 819 8.87 -35.24 -13.13
CA ALA A 819 9.76 -35.08 -14.27
C ALA A 819 10.99 -36.01 -14.15
N TRP A 820 11.50 -36.21 -12.92
CA TRP A 820 12.66 -37.04 -12.64
C TRP A 820 12.34 -38.54 -12.66
N VAL A 821 11.19 -38.97 -12.11
CA VAL A 821 10.71 -40.36 -12.20
C VAL A 821 10.39 -40.71 -13.66
N GLY A 822 9.75 -39.81 -14.41
CA GLY A 822 9.45 -40.00 -15.83
C GLY A 822 10.70 -40.08 -16.70
N GLY A 823 11.67 -39.18 -16.48
CA GLY A 823 12.97 -39.21 -17.18
C GLY A 823 13.79 -40.45 -16.85
N SER A 824 13.81 -40.88 -15.58
CA SER A 824 14.54 -42.07 -15.14
C SER A 824 13.92 -43.37 -15.68
N LEU A 825 12.59 -43.44 -15.76
CA LEU A 825 11.87 -44.58 -16.35
C LEU A 825 12.11 -44.67 -17.87
N ALA A 826 12.19 -43.53 -18.57
CA ALA A 826 12.49 -43.48 -20.00
C ALA A 826 13.93 -43.92 -20.30
N ILE A 827 14.90 -43.52 -19.48
CA ILE A 827 16.30 -43.97 -19.58
C ILE A 827 16.40 -45.48 -19.31
N PHE A 828 15.65 -46.00 -18.34
CA PHE A 828 15.61 -47.42 -18.00
C PHE A 828 14.97 -48.27 -19.12
N LEU A 829 13.85 -47.81 -19.71
CA LEU A 829 13.20 -48.44 -20.86
C LEU A 829 14.08 -48.41 -22.11
N PHE A 830 14.81 -47.31 -22.36
CA PHE A 830 15.76 -47.22 -23.47
C PHE A 830 16.95 -48.18 -23.30
N GLY A 831 17.44 -48.35 -22.07
CA GLY A 831 18.42 -49.39 -21.73
C GLY A 831 17.92 -50.80 -22.04
N PHE A 832 16.64 -51.08 -21.81
CA PHE A 832 16.01 -52.37 -22.10
C PHE A 832 15.80 -52.63 -23.60
N VAL A 833 15.53 -51.58 -24.39
CA VAL A 833 15.44 -51.67 -25.86
C VAL A 833 16.82 -51.90 -26.48
N LEU A 834 17.86 -51.23 -25.99
CA LEU A 834 19.25 -51.49 -26.39
C LEU A 834 19.71 -52.89 -25.98
N PHE A 835 19.29 -53.36 -24.80
CA PHE A 835 19.50 -54.73 -24.30
C PHE A 835 18.89 -55.78 -25.25
N GLY A 836 17.66 -55.54 -25.74
CA GLY A 836 17.00 -56.40 -26.73
C GLY A 836 17.70 -56.42 -28.10
N VAL A 837 18.19 -55.26 -28.57
CA VAL A 837 18.92 -55.16 -29.86
C VAL A 837 20.32 -55.77 -29.79
N ALA A 838 21.02 -55.65 -28.66
CA ALA A 838 22.35 -56.23 -28.44
C ALA A 838 22.31 -57.76 -28.32
N ILE A 839 21.31 -58.33 -27.63
CA ILE A 839 21.08 -59.78 -27.54
C ILE A 839 20.81 -60.38 -28.91
N ASN A 840 20.03 -59.69 -29.76
CA ASN A 840 19.68 -60.17 -31.10
C ASN A 840 20.87 -60.15 -32.09
N ARG A 841 22.03 -59.57 -31.70
CA ARG A 841 23.25 -59.48 -32.53
C ARG A 841 24.51 -60.09 -31.91
N GLY A 842 24.42 -60.71 -30.72
CA GLY A 842 25.48 -61.53 -30.14
C GLY A 842 26.69 -60.80 -29.55
N ASP A 843 26.63 -59.48 -29.32
CA ASP A 843 27.76 -58.69 -28.82
C ASP A 843 27.62 -58.38 -27.32
N GLN A 844 28.19 -59.25 -26.48
CA GLN A 844 28.10 -59.15 -25.01
C GLN A 844 29.06 -58.11 -24.39
N SER A 845 30.05 -57.60 -25.13
CA SER A 845 31.12 -56.76 -24.58
C SER A 845 30.73 -55.29 -24.32
N ASN A 846 29.66 -54.84 -24.98
CA ASN A 846 29.07 -53.50 -24.80
C ASN A 846 27.96 -53.48 -23.73
N LEU A 847 27.51 -54.65 -23.28
CA LEU A 847 26.42 -54.82 -22.32
C LEU A 847 26.84 -54.44 -20.88
N SER A 848 28.00 -54.92 -20.42
CA SER A 848 28.48 -54.64 -19.05
C SER A 848 28.82 -53.15 -18.87
N ARG A 849 29.52 -52.53 -19.83
CA ARG A 849 29.89 -51.10 -19.75
C ARG A 849 28.68 -50.17 -19.69
N GLY A 850 27.58 -50.50 -20.39
CA GLY A 850 26.35 -49.72 -20.34
C GLY A 850 25.62 -49.82 -19.00
N ILE A 851 25.58 -51.02 -18.42
CA ILE A 851 24.94 -51.28 -17.11
C ILE A 851 25.74 -50.64 -15.97
N ASP A 852 27.08 -50.74 -16.01
CA ASP A 852 27.95 -50.17 -14.98
C ASP A 852 27.86 -48.63 -14.95
N GLN A 853 27.84 -48.00 -16.13
CA GLN A 853 27.72 -46.55 -16.25
C GLN A 853 26.33 -46.03 -15.82
N ALA A 854 25.26 -46.77 -16.14
CA ALA A 854 23.90 -46.44 -15.69
C ALA A 854 23.77 -46.55 -14.17
N THR A 855 24.37 -47.58 -13.56
CA THR A 855 24.34 -47.82 -12.11
C THR A 855 25.12 -46.73 -11.35
N VAL A 856 26.29 -46.31 -11.83
CA VAL A 856 27.08 -45.22 -11.23
C VAL A 856 26.36 -43.87 -11.30
N ASN A 857 25.70 -43.57 -12.42
CA ASN A 857 24.94 -42.32 -12.59
C ASN A 857 23.67 -42.29 -11.74
N LEU A 858 23.03 -43.44 -11.54
CA LEU A 858 21.90 -43.58 -10.63
C LEU A 858 22.35 -43.36 -9.17
N GLY A 859 23.47 -43.95 -8.75
CA GLY A 859 24.02 -43.80 -7.40
C GLY A 859 24.38 -42.35 -7.03
N ARG A 860 25.01 -41.60 -7.95
CA ARG A 860 25.33 -40.17 -7.72
C ARG A 860 24.08 -39.29 -7.61
N SER A 861 23.04 -39.61 -8.38
CA SER A 861 21.79 -38.85 -8.38
C SER A 861 20.97 -39.10 -7.10
N VAL A 862 20.98 -40.32 -6.58
CA VAL A 862 20.35 -40.67 -5.29
C VAL A 862 21.06 -39.99 -4.11
N ALA A 863 22.39 -39.91 -4.13
CA ALA A 863 23.16 -39.21 -3.08
C ALA A 863 22.89 -37.70 -3.06
N SER A 864 22.80 -37.06 -4.23
CA SER A 864 22.47 -35.63 -4.35
C SER A 864 21.04 -35.31 -3.92
N PHE A 865 20.10 -36.25 -4.12
CA PHE A 865 18.72 -36.16 -3.63
C PHE A 865 18.66 -36.24 -2.11
N ALA A 866 19.42 -37.15 -1.48
CA ALA A 866 19.45 -37.31 -0.03
C ALA A 866 20.01 -36.05 0.69
N ASP A 867 21.05 -35.41 0.13
CA ASP A 867 21.62 -34.16 0.67
C ASP A 867 20.68 -32.94 0.49
N GLY A 868 19.99 -32.85 -0.65
CA GLY A 868 18.99 -31.80 -0.90
C GLY A 868 17.78 -31.91 0.03
N LEU A 869 17.29 -33.15 0.25
CA LEU A 869 16.16 -33.43 1.15
C LEU A 869 16.52 -33.14 2.61
N ARG A 870 17.75 -33.47 3.03
CA ARG A 870 18.25 -33.21 4.40
C ARG A 870 18.38 -31.72 4.68
N THR A 871 18.89 -30.95 3.73
CA THR A 871 19.05 -29.49 3.85
C THR A 871 17.69 -28.78 3.91
N ALA A 872 16.71 -29.26 3.14
CA ALA A 872 15.36 -28.67 3.05
C ALA A 872 14.44 -29.01 4.22
N LEU A 873 14.61 -30.19 4.86
CA LEU A 873 13.72 -30.65 5.93
C LEU A 873 14.16 -30.25 7.34
N PHE A 874 15.45 -30.01 7.58
CA PHE A 874 15.97 -29.93 8.95
C PHE A 874 16.61 -28.57 9.35
N ASP A 875 17.19 -27.81 8.42
CA ASP A 875 17.97 -26.59 8.78
C ASP A 875 17.14 -25.29 8.93
N THR A 876 15.86 -25.27 8.52
CA THR A 876 15.02 -24.05 8.57
C THR A 876 14.04 -23.98 9.76
N SER A 877 14.15 -24.87 10.75
CA SER A 877 13.13 -25.07 11.80
C SER A 877 13.21 -24.15 13.03
N ASN A 878 14.17 -23.21 13.12
CA ASN A 878 14.26 -22.31 14.26
C ASN A 878 13.63 -20.94 13.98
N THR A 879 12.29 -20.80 14.12
CA THR A 879 11.61 -19.70 14.83
C THR A 879 10.08 -19.63 14.56
N ARG A 880 9.30 -19.71 15.66
CA ARG A 880 7.97 -19.07 15.95
C ARG A 880 6.68 -19.93 16.00
N GLY A 881 5.82 -19.50 16.93
CA GLY A 881 4.63 -20.16 17.50
C GLY A 881 3.25 -19.59 17.07
N PRO A 882 2.15 -19.81 17.83
CA PRO A 882 0.84 -20.15 17.23
C PRO A 882 -0.32 -19.16 17.51
N SER A 883 -1.20 -18.94 16.51
CA SER A 883 -2.69 -18.87 16.68
C SER A 883 -3.48 -18.59 15.37
N THR A 884 -4.66 -19.24 15.24
CA THR A 884 -5.84 -19.07 14.30
C THR A 884 -5.95 -19.96 13.01
N PRO A 885 -7.16 -20.28 12.48
CA PRO A 885 -7.69 -21.64 12.20
C PRO A 885 -7.66 -22.10 10.73
N ALA A 886 -7.81 -23.41 10.48
CA ALA A 886 -7.53 -24.09 9.19
C ALA A 886 -8.76 -24.46 8.34
N PHE A 887 -8.71 -24.17 7.03
CA PHE A 887 -9.57 -24.71 5.97
C PHE A 887 -8.69 -25.31 4.86
N ILE A 888 -9.08 -26.47 4.28
CA ILE A 888 -8.43 -27.09 3.10
C ILE A 888 -9.53 -27.57 2.12
N GLU A 889 -9.46 -27.14 0.86
CA GLU A 889 -10.31 -27.58 -0.26
C GLU A 889 -9.41 -28.08 -1.40
N ILE A 890 -9.71 -29.24 -2.02
CA ILE A 890 -9.00 -29.80 -3.19
C ILE A 890 -10.05 -30.18 -4.24
N ARG A 891 -9.91 -29.68 -5.48
CA ARG A 891 -10.85 -29.89 -6.62
C ARG A 891 -10.27 -30.81 -7.69
N ALA A 892 -11.15 -31.50 -8.42
CA ALA A 892 -10.84 -32.68 -9.24
C ALA A 892 -10.60 -32.41 -10.74
N ASP A 893 -10.55 -31.15 -11.16
CA ASP A 893 -10.22 -30.73 -12.52
C ASP A 893 -8.71 -30.75 -12.83
N GLU A 894 -7.88 -31.07 -11.84
CA GLU A 894 -6.42 -30.99 -11.96
C GLU A 894 -5.68 -32.31 -12.23
N LEU A 895 -6.32 -33.47 -12.41
CA LEU A 895 -5.55 -34.69 -12.69
C LEU A 895 -6.29 -35.78 -13.46
N ASN A 896 -5.61 -36.35 -14.46
CA ASN A 896 -5.97 -37.64 -15.02
C ASN A 896 -4.81 -38.59 -15.24
N LEU A 897 -5.14 -39.83 -14.88
CA LEU A 897 -4.30 -40.98 -14.67
C LEU A 897 -4.72 -42.09 -15.64
N GLY A 898 -3.76 -42.88 -16.09
CA GLY A 898 -4.02 -44.26 -16.50
C GLY A 898 -2.80 -44.92 -17.14
N GLN A 899 -2.33 -46.10 -16.72
CA GLN A 899 -2.92 -47.47 -16.90
C GLN A 899 -2.05 -48.25 -17.95
N PRO A 900 -2.19 -49.58 -18.22
CA PRO A 900 -2.28 -50.76 -17.31
C PRO A 900 -1.82 -52.17 -17.86
N VAL A 901 -1.95 -53.23 -17.00
CA VAL A 901 -2.09 -54.74 -17.15
C VAL A 901 -1.04 -55.57 -17.95
N ALA A 902 -0.81 -56.91 -17.84
CA ALA A 902 -1.35 -58.10 -17.12
C ALA A 902 -0.28 -59.26 -17.12
N ALA A 903 -0.11 -60.11 -16.09
CA ALA A 903 -0.65 -61.48 -15.83
C ALA A 903 0.05 -62.73 -16.47
N GLY A 904 0.51 -63.70 -15.63
CA GLY A 904 0.52 -65.16 -15.96
C GLY A 904 1.75 -66.05 -15.63
N ALA A 905 1.58 -66.99 -14.68
CA ALA A 905 2.14 -68.38 -14.53
C ALA A 905 3.61 -68.74 -14.10
N ALA A 906 3.69 -69.29 -12.88
CA ALA A 906 4.27 -70.58 -12.40
C ALA A 906 5.79 -70.88 -12.16
N GLU A 907 6.00 -71.34 -10.92
CA GLU A 907 6.97 -72.32 -10.35
C GLU A 907 8.48 -72.02 -10.21
N GLY A 908 8.93 -72.01 -8.94
CA GLY A 908 10.25 -72.51 -8.56
C GLY A 908 11.34 -71.49 -8.22
N ALA A 909 11.15 -70.60 -7.24
CA ALA A 909 12.26 -69.87 -6.63
C ALA A 909 11.92 -69.42 -5.19
N LEU A 910 12.91 -69.53 -4.32
CA LEU A 910 12.92 -69.41 -2.86
C LEU A 910 11.97 -68.34 -2.27
N SER A 911 11.37 -68.61 -1.10
CA SER A 911 10.45 -67.68 -0.45
C SER A 911 11.15 -66.39 -0.02
N ASN A 912 10.45 -65.26 -0.18
CA ASN A 912 10.94 -63.93 0.20
C ASN A 912 11.30 -63.83 1.69
N ASP A 913 10.68 -64.63 2.56
CA ASP A 913 11.00 -64.70 3.99
C ASP A 913 12.37 -65.32 4.28
N GLU A 914 12.81 -66.29 3.48
CA GLU A 914 14.12 -66.94 3.62
C GLU A 914 15.26 -66.02 3.16
N VAL A 915 15.01 -65.27 2.07
CA VAL A 915 15.93 -64.24 1.55
C VAL A 915 16.02 -63.05 2.52
N PHE A 916 14.90 -62.65 3.11
CA PHE A 916 14.83 -61.55 4.08
C PHE A 916 15.48 -61.91 5.41
N ARG A 917 15.36 -63.17 5.89
CA ARG A 917 16.08 -63.64 7.09
C ARG A 917 17.59 -63.73 6.90
N ARG A 918 18.07 -64.13 5.71
CA ARG A 918 19.52 -64.16 5.43
C ARG A 918 20.13 -62.76 5.31
N LEU A 919 19.38 -61.81 4.75
CA LEU A 919 19.80 -60.40 4.70
C LEU A 919 19.90 -59.76 6.10
N LEU A 920 19.04 -60.15 7.04
CA LEU A 920 19.06 -59.66 8.42
C LEU A 920 20.22 -60.23 9.26
N VAL A 921 20.83 -61.37 8.88
CA VAL A 921 21.99 -61.96 9.60
C VAL A 921 23.32 -61.39 9.11
N GLU A 922 23.41 -60.85 7.89
CA GLU A 922 24.62 -60.15 7.39
C GLU A 922 24.65 -58.65 7.74
N LEU A 923 23.56 -58.08 8.25
CA LEU A 923 23.44 -56.66 8.60
C LEU A 923 23.56 -56.37 10.11
N ASP A 924 23.85 -57.39 10.94
CA ASP A 924 24.24 -57.22 12.36
C ASP A 924 25.77 -57.10 12.50
#